data_AF-A0A2E5E1S6-F1
#
_entry.id   AF-A0A2E5E1S6-F1
#
_cell.length_a   1.000
_cell.length_b   1.000
_cell.length_c   1.000
_cell.angle_alpha   90.00
_cell.angle_beta   90.00
_cell.angle_gamma   90.00
#
_symmetry.space_group_name_H-M   'P 1'
#
loop_
_entity.id
_entity.type
_entity.pdbx_description
1 polymer ?
#
loop_
_entity_poly.entity_id
_entity_poly.type
_entity_poly.pdbx_seq_one_letter_code
_entity_poly.pdbx_strand_id
1 'polypeptide(L)'
;MHFNARASVVCRISHLALFLFLAGSCLAARVPERVYPDPVSYEDLYQLLSPLSLAEAQENGIDAAHEQYFKAWQDLRNGPMKDSWDLESISMGLSMVDRSQVVESVKSRESIFKLIDGLESSLMSSISEILSEDQQKRLPRIADRRTRARLSLDPRSDFMSTTSLQSRDLSFLMTEIQMEQDELDAVDDVLGAYEARITSLVRSIHRARLDSVVDQYDLEQIAMDLFDDEYERLAKAHAAENGEAASPVELIEMVEASLLTNPLVEQHLTGVSPSAKKIHELHERHLRENRIALSALAELMNAEAYAKIEHHLVSRGYPMLQLVPGRAGDLADTMHFDPKLVADVQLAAEQIGMQYRQDRHRLIAKAIREVETSGAILDQPVYMMHEPVWEPLHEKLESHRDDLWDLDQQAMVALGALKGERLVPEPRPEGEPGLLAEIMFMDEASDGAVVIDTEDSVMMLSMFIAADDDAAPLVLPPGSIEIGRTTAPVDAGISQLDIDLEVDQSMVQQVSAPDAGSTVRQWIPGPISREWLSSRITCSSDELDIIDVLYQDYQIRWQQLETDVLTPVRLSTAGHGLDMPDPERHAPEVIARDLKSAMSQIHELDSWFLDQVGSSISWSEDELNRVIRARRRVAHQHGIDSGFMKGLLMASREEEVDLLELGIGMPLSDQDRDMVAHALQAYDLRADELHAQRWSENIENTKLNAQAFLRAVEAMEEGGAVVWPNGEDGIMESARRLAILDTQLRELNRSSLDHFDGSLTSDGANMYRLAFDKAAFPAAMHDPQSVHRILKKAMALDVLMEHHQGIEEIRLEYQIPYQEVCDRMIARMRSFTDEFDGPEGLDSMAAEIWKAEEAIEFQLRSDRLERGNLNDRARRKLALLIGPEHSMLLGLKSLSD
;
A
#
# COMPACT_ATOMS: atom_id res chain seq x y z
N MET A 1 25.77 30.94 -9.42
CA MET A 1 25.87 29.77 -10.34
C MET A 1 26.40 28.50 -9.67
N HIS A 2 27.51 28.51 -8.92
CA HIS A 2 28.05 27.30 -8.29
C HIS A 2 27.22 26.71 -7.13
N PHE A 3 26.34 27.50 -6.49
CA PHE A 3 25.54 27.04 -5.35
C PHE A 3 24.32 26.19 -5.77
N ASN A 4 23.60 26.59 -6.83
CA ASN A 4 22.48 25.80 -7.37
C ASN A 4 22.94 24.47 -7.99
N ALA A 5 24.17 24.42 -8.52
CA ALA A 5 24.76 23.17 -8.99
C ALA A 5 25.01 22.19 -7.83
N ARG A 6 25.46 22.67 -6.67
CA ARG A 6 25.69 21.83 -5.48
C ARG A 6 24.38 21.30 -4.88
N ALA A 7 23.34 22.13 -4.75
CA ALA A 7 22.03 21.70 -4.24
C ALA A 7 21.35 20.66 -5.15
N SER A 8 21.41 20.86 -6.48
CA SER A 8 20.91 19.87 -7.45
C SER A 8 21.68 18.56 -7.41
N VAL A 9 22.95 18.60 -7.02
CA VAL A 9 23.84 17.43 -7.02
C VAL A 9 23.66 16.64 -5.73
N VAL A 10 23.59 17.30 -4.57
CA VAL A 10 23.24 16.68 -3.28
C VAL A 10 21.87 16.00 -3.35
N CYS A 11 20.86 16.69 -3.90
CA CYS A 11 19.53 16.11 -4.11
C CYS A 11 19.57 14.85 -5.00
N ARG A 12 20.43 14.79 -6.02
CA ARG A 12 20.59 13.59 -6.88
C ARG A 12 21.34 12.45 -6.16
N ILE A 13 22.27 12.75 -5.25
CA ILE A 13 22.92 11.73 -4.41
C ILE A 13 21.92 11.16 -3.41
N SER A 14 21.18 12.02 -2.69
CA SER A 14 20.19 11.55 -1.73
C SER A 14 19.15 10.68 -2.44
N HIS A 15 18.76 11.03 -3.67
CA HIS A 15 17.95 10.15 -4.51
C HIS A 15 18.65 8.83 -4.87
N LEU A 16 19.93 8.83 -5.24
CA LEU A 16 20.68 7.61 -5.56
C LEU A 16 20.90 6.71 -4.34
N ALA A 17 21.33 7.26 -3.21
CA ALA A 17 21.54 6.57 -1.96
C ALA A 17 20.21 6.01 -1.44
N LEU A 18 19.13 6.79 -1.48
CA LEU A 18 17.78 6.32 -1.17
C LEU A 18 17.31 5.26 -2.17
N PHE A 19 17.60 5.39 -3.46
CA PHE A 19 17.21 4.41 -4.48
C PHE A 19 17.97 3.08 -4.31
N LEU A 20 19.29 3.15 -4.02
CA LEU A 20 20.14 1.99 -3.71
C LEU A 20 19.76 1.39 -2.35
N PHE A 21 19.37 2.20 -1.37
CA PHE A 21 18.93 1.74 -0.06
C PHE A 21 17.53 1.13 -0.10
N LEU A 22 16.58 1.72 -0.84
CA LEU A 22 15.26 1.13 -1.10
C LEU A 22 15.40 -0.14 -1.94
N ALA A 23 16.25 -0.15 -2.96
CA ALA A 23 16.58 -1.36 -3.72
C ALA A 23 17.19 -2.47 -2.83
N GLY A 24 18.17 -2.12 -2.01
CA GLY A 24 18.86 -3.00 -1.06
C GLY A 24 17.95 -3.49 0.08
N SER A 25 17.06 -2.65 0.58
CA SER A 25 16.07 -2.99 1.61
C SER A 25 14.94 -3.84 1.04
N CYS A 26 14.50 -3.60 -0.20
CA CYS A 26 13.63 -4.50 -0.97
C CYS A 26 14.35 -5.82 -1.36
N LEU A 27 15.69 -5.86 -1.27
CA LEU A 27 16.52 -7.05 -1.42
C LEU A 27 16.61 -7.87 -0.11
N ALA A 28 16.68 -7.21 1.05
CA ALA A 28 16.85 -7.84 2.35
C ALA A 28 15.54 -8.19 3.09
N ALA A 29 14.45 -7.43 2.89
CA ALA A 29 13.14 -7.65 3.53
C ALA A 29 12.27 -8.71 2.83
N ARG A 30 12.89 -9.66 2.11
CA ARG A 30 12.20 -10.58 1.20
C ARG A 30 11.70 -11.82 1.90
N VAL A 31 10.38 -11.99 1.94
CA VAL A 31 9.79 -13.31 2.06
C VAL A 31 9.85 -14.01 0.69
N PRO A 32 10.56 -15.15 0.55
CA PRO A 32 10.69 -15.89 -0.72
C PRO A 32 9.37 -16.49 -1.24
N GLU A 33 8.31 -16.52 -0.43
CA GLU A 33 7.13 -17.36 -0.71
C GLU A 33 6.28 -16.95 -1.92
N ARG A 34 6.45 -15.73 -2.48
CA ARG A 34 5.67 -15.28 -3.66
C ARG A 34 6.49 -15.04 -4.92
N VAL A 35 7.70 -15.58 -5.03
CA VAL A 35 8.54 -15.41 -6.23
C VAL A 35 7.86 -15.96 -7.50
N TYR A 36 7.04 -17.01 -7.34
CA TYR A 36 6.27 -17.65 -8.40
C TYR A 36 4.76 -17.53 -8.14
N PRO A 37 3.94 -17.47 -9.20
CA PRO A 37 2.48 -17.44 -9.08
C PRO A 37 1.96 -18.75 -8.49
N ASP A 38 0.87 -18.70 -7.73
CA ASP A 38 0.18 -19.89 -7.23
C ASP A 38 -0.45 -20.72 -8.37
N PRO A 39 -0.59 -22.05 -8.19
CA PRO A 39 -1.36 -22.87 -9.12
C PRO A 39 -2.77 -22.31 -9.25
N VAL A 40 -3.36 -22.43 -10.44
CA VAL A 40 -4.79 -22.11 -10.61
C VAL A 40 -5.57 -22.99 -9.64
N SER A 41 -6.30 -22.41 -8.68
CA SER A 41 -7.16 -23.20 -7.80
C SER A 41 -8.40 -23.68 -8.58
N TYR A 42 -9.12 -24.67 -8.04
CA TYR A 42 -10.40 -25.08 -8.63
C TYR A 42 -11.35 -23.88 -8.75
N GLU A 43 -11.48 -23.10 -7.68
CA GLU A 43 -12.36 -21.93 -7.64
C GLU A 43 -11.97 -20.88 -8.67
N ASP A 44 -10.68 -20.54 -8.76
CA ASP A 44 -10.19 -19.59 -9.76
C ASP A 44 -10.45 -20.10 -11.18
N LEU A 45 -10.24 -21.40 -11.43
CA LEU A 45 -10.51 -22.01 -12.73
C LEU A 45 -11.99 -21.89 -13.09
N TYR A 46 -12.91 -22.23 -12.18
CA TYR A 46 -14.34 -22.13 -12.43
C TYR A 46 -14.82 -20.68 -12.55
N GLN A 47 -14.24 -19.77 -11.79
CA GLN A 47 -14.52 -18.34 -11.95
C GLN A 47 -14.07 -17.85 -13.35
N LEU A 48 -12.90 -18.29 -13.80
CA LEU A 48 -12.37 -18.00 -15.14
C LEU A 48 -13.24 -18.59 -16.25
N LEU A 49 -13.75 -19.81 -16.06
CA LEU A 49 -14.58 -20.53 -17.02
C LEU A 49 -16.07 -20.20 -16.95
N SER A 50 -16.52 -19.47 -15.91
CA SER A 50 -17.93 -19.10 -15.72
C SER A 50 -18.61 -18.47 -16.96
N PRO A 51 -17.93 -17.66 -17.80
CA PRO A 51 -18.56 -17.10 -19.01
C PRO A 51 -18.87 -18.13 -20.10
N LEU A 52 -18.38 -19.37 -19.98
CA LEU A 52 -18.64 -20.45 -20.94
C LEU A 52 -19.96 -21.18 -20.67
N SER A 53 -20.60 -20.95 -19.53
CA SER A 53 -21.84 -21.65 -19.13
C SER A 53 -21.72 -23.17 -19.32
N LEU A 54 -20.78 -23.76 -18.59
CA LEU A 54 -20.42 -25.18 -18.73
C LEU A 54 -21.61 -26.08 -18.39
N ALA A 55 -21.79 -27.15 -19.17
CA ALA A 55 -22.70 -28.24 -18.80
C ALA A 55 -22.02 -29.15 -17.76
N GLU A 56 -22.82 -29.84 -16.95
CA GLU A 56 -22.36 -30.73 -15.86
C GLU A 56 -21.32 -31.77 -16.35
N ALA A 57 -21.57 -32.43 -17.48
CA ALA A 57 -20.60 -33.35 -18.08
C ALA A 57 -19.25 -32.70 -18.47
N GLN A 58 -19.25 -31.39 -18.75
CA GLN A 58 -18.04 -30.64 -19.07
C GLN A 58 -17.29 -30.24 -17.80
N GLU A 59 -17.99 -29.84 -16.74
CA GLU A 59 -17.40 -29.55 -15.43
C GLU A 59 -16.60 -30.76 -14.92
N ASN A 60 -17.17 -31.95 -15.02
CA ASN A 60 -16.46 -33.20 -14.73
C ASN A 60 -15.16 -33.41 -15.50
N GLY A 61 -15.21 -33.18 -16.81
CA GLY A 61 -14.02 -33.30 -17.65
C GLY A 61 -12.94 -32.29 -17.21
N ILE A 62 -13.37 -31.07 -16.86
CA ILE A 62 -12.50 -30.01 -16.37
C ILE A 62 -11.91 -30.39 -15.01
N ASP A 63 -12.68 -31.02 -14.12
CA ASP A 63 -12.20 -31.44 -12.82
C ASP A 63 -11.06 -32.47 -12.92
N ALA A 64 -11.21 -33.43 -13.84
CA ALA A 64 -10.17 -34.41 -14.14
C ALA A 64 -8.94 -33.77 -14.81
N ALA A 65 -9.13 -32.79 -15.69
CA ALA A 65 -8.03 -32.05 -16.32
C ALA A 65 -7.26 -31.20 -15.28
N HIS A 66 -7.98 -30.58 -14.34
CA HIS A 66 -7.39 -29.79 -13.27
C HIS A 66 -6.59 -30.64 -12.28
N GLU A 67 -7.09 -31.82 -11.90
CA GLU A 67 -6.35 -32.74 -11.03
C GLU A 67 -4.98 -33.12 -11.64
N GLN A 68 -4.96 -33.38 -12.96
CA GLN A 68 -3.71 -33.65 -13.69
C GLN A 68 -2.77 -32.44 -13.70
N TYR A 69 -3.31 -31.24 -13.96
CA TYR A 69 -2.56 -29.99 -13.86
C TYR A 69 -1.97 -29.79 -12.47
N PHE A 70 -2.76 -29.99 -11.41
CA PHE A 70 -2.33 -29.78 -10.03
C PHE A 70 -1.23 -30.76 -9.63
N LYS A 71 -1.32 -32.02 -10.07
CA LYS A 71 -0.24 -33.00 -9.88
C LYS A 71 1.05 -32.57 -10.59
N ALA A 72 0.96 -32.16 -11.86
CA ALA A 72 2.12 -31.68 -12.60
C ALA A 72 2.72 -30.40 -11.99
N TRP A 73 1.88 -29.56 -11.40
CA TRP A 73 2.30 -28.40 -10.64
C TRP A 73 3.07 -28.78 -9.38
N GLN A 74 2.60 -29.78 -8.61
CA GLN A 74 3.33 -30.29 -7.45
C GLN A 74 4.71 -30.83 -7.83
N ASP A 75 4.81 -31.52 -8.97
CA ASP A 75 6.09 -32.01 -9.49
C ASP A 75 7.02 -30.84 -9.86
N LEU A 76 6.50 -29.79 -10.50
CA LEU A 76 7.25 -28.57 -10.80
C LEU A 76 7.74 -27.86 -9.53
N ARG A 77 6.86 -27.77 -8.52
CA ARG A 77 7.15 -27.16 -7.22
C ARG A 77 8.25 -27.90 -6.48
N ASN A 78 8.14 -29.23 -6.41
CA ASN A 78 9.07 -30.07 -5.66
C ASN A 78 10.39 -30.35 -6.41
N GLY A 79 10.49 -29.97 -7.68
CA GLY A 79 11.70 -30.09 -8.48
C GLY A 79 12.25 -28.71 -8.87
N PRO A 80 12.12 -28.28 -10.14
CA PRO A 80 12.80 -27.08 -10.65
C PRO A 80 12.56 -25.79 -9.86
N MET A 81 11.35 -25.57 -9.34
CA MET A 81 11.07 -24.39 -8.51
C MET A 81 11.87 -24.38 -7.22
N LYS A 82 11.91 -25.52 -6.53
CA LYS A 82 12.70 -25.68 -5.31
C LYS A 82 14.19 -25.46 -5.58
N ASP A 83 14.71 -26.06 -6.66
CA ASP A 83 16.12 -25.89 -7.04
C ASP A 83 16.45 -24.41 -7.32
N SER A 84 15.53 -23.67 -7.94
CA SER A 84 15.70 -22.23 -8.17
C SER A 84 15.56 -21.41 -6.90
N TRP A 85 14.71 -21.80 -5.95
CA TRP A 85 14.64 -21.14 -4.65
C TRP A 85 15.91 -21.35 -3.84
N ASP A 86 16.46 -22.56 -3.86
CA ASP A 86 17.74 -22.85 -3.21
C ASP A 86 18.84 -21.96 -3.82
N LEU A 87 18.88 -21.80 -5.15
CA LEU A 87 19.79 -20.88 -5.84
C LEU A 87 19.57 -19.41 -5.43
N GLU A 88 18.32 -18.95 -5.38
CA GLU A 88 17.97 -17.59 -4.97
C GLU A 88 18.30 -17.32 -3.49
N SER A 89 18.06 -18.28 -2.60
CA SER A 89 18.36 -18.16 -1.17
C SER A 89 19.87 -17.99 -0.93
N ILE A 90 20.71 -18.66 -1.71
CA ILE A 90 22.16 -18.48 -1.70
C ILE A 90 22.54 -17.08 -2.18
N SER A 91 21.86 -16.55 -3.20
CA SER A 91 22.09 -15.19 -3.70
C SER A 91 21.63 -14.09 -2.74
N MET A 92 20.65 -14.34 -1.88
CA MET A 92 20.15 -13.32 -0.94
C MET A 92 20.97 -13.23 0.36
N GLY A 93 21.89 -14.16 0.62
CA GLY A 93 22.72 -14.15 1.82
C GLY A 93 23.92 -13.19 1.69
N LEU A 94 23.74 -11.92 2.05
CA LEU A 94 24.70 -10.85 2.47
C LEU A 94 26.12 -10.78 1.85
N SER A 95 26.44 -11.56 0.84
CA SER A 95 27.72 -11.59 0.15
C SER A 95 27.50 -11.12 -1.28
N MET A 96 28.49 -10.42 -1.84
CA MET A 96 28.44 -9.92 -3.20
C MET A 96 28.21 -11.08 -4.17
N VAL A 97 26.97 -11.19 -4.63
CA VAL A 97 26.54 -12.18 -5.63
C VAL A 97 27.31 -11.88 -6.90
N ASP A 98 27.89 -12.89 -7.53
CA ASP A 98 28.52 -12.69 -8.84
C ASP A 98 27.43 -12.41 -9.90
N ARG A 99 27.72 -11.52 -10.85
CA ARG A 99 26.88 -11.23 -12.02
C ARG A 99 26.39 -12.51 -12.68
N SER A 100 27.26 -13.52 -12.76
CA SER A 100 26.93 -14.81 -13.36
C SER A 100 25.77 -15.51 -12.63
N GLN A 101 25.73 -15.42 -11.31
CA GLN A 101 24.66 -15.98 -10.46
C GLN A 101 23.36 -15.19 -10.57
N VAL A 102 23.42 -13.85 -10.68
CA VAL A 102 22.22 -13.03 -10.95
C VAL A 102 21.63 -13.37 -12.31
N VAL A 103 22.46 -13.47 -13.34
CA VAL A 103 22.02 -13.87 -14.69
C VAL A 103 21.48 -15.30 -14.69
N GLU A 104 22.09 -16.22 -13.94
CA GLU A 104 21.61 -17.60 -13.79
C GLU A 104 20.26 -17.65 -13.05
N SER A 105 20.09 -16.86 -12.00
CA SER A 105 18.82 -16.72 -11.28
C SER A 105 17.72 -16.18 -12.20
N VAL A 106 17.98 -15.10 -12.96
CA VAL A 106 17.01 -14.55 -13.93
C VAL A 106 16.63 -15.59 -14.99
N LYS A 107 17.61 -16.32 -15.54
CA LYS A 107 17.36 -17.41 -16.51
C LYS A 107 16.57 -18.57 -15.91
N SER A 108 16.89 -18.95 -14.68
CA SER A 108 16.16 -19.99 -13.94
C SER A 108 14.70 -19.59 -13.77
N ARG A 109 14.46 -18.34 -13.37
CA ARG A 109 13.13 -17.77 -13.22
C ARG A 109 12.35 -17.76 -14.53
N GLU A 110 12.96 -17.30 -15.62
CA GLU A 110 12.36 -17.38 -16.96
C GLU A 110 12.01 -18.81 -17.37
N SER A 111 12.89 -19.77 -17.07
CA SER A 111 12.67 -21.19 -17.35
C SER A 111 11.44 -21.71 -16.61
N ILE A 112 11.30 -21.38 -15.32
CA ILE A 112 10.15 -21.76 -14.50
C ILE A 112 8.87 -21.12 -15.02
N PHE A 113 8.88 -19.82 -15.36
CA PHE A 113 7.70 -19.17 -15.95
C PHE A 113 7.28 -19.80 -17.29
N LYS A 114 8.22 -20.31 -18.10
CA LYS A 114 7.94 -21.09 -19.31
C LYS A 114 7.35 -22.47 -18.99
N LEU A 115 7.84 -23.14 -17.94
CA LEU A 115 7.27 -24.42 -17.50
C LEU A 115 5.83 -24.24 -16.99
N ILE A 116 5.57 -23.20 -16.18
CA ILE A 116 4.22 -22.83 -15.75
C ILE A 116 3.32 -22.56 -16.96
N ASP A 117 3.78 -21.75 -17.92
CA ASP A 117 3.04 -21.44 -19.14
C ASP A 117 2.68 -22.71 -19.93
N GLY A 118 3.61 -23.68 -19.98
CA GLY A 118 3.38 -25.00 -20.59
C GLY A 118 2.34 -25.83 -19.84
N LEU A 119 2.37 -25.85 -18.50
CA LEU A 119 1.35 -26.54 -17.69
C LEU A 119 -0.04 -25.94 -17.87
N GLU A 120 -0.16 -24.61 -17.84
CA GLU A 120 -1.43 -23.91 -18.06
C GLU A 120 -1.94 -24.09 -19.50
N SER A 121 -1.04 -24.05 -20.50
CA SER A 121 -1.40 -24.33 -21.89
C SER A 121 -1.89 -25.77 -22.09
N SER A 122 -1.29 -26.73 -21.39
CA SER A 122 -1.75 -28.13 -21.39
C SER A 122 -3.13 -28.25 -20.73
N LEU A 123 -3.35 -27.58 -19.60
CA LEU A 123 -4.66 -27.53 -18.94
C LEU A 123 -5.72 -26.97 -19.90
N MET A 124 -5.46 -25.82 -20.52
CA MET A 124 -6.39 -25.20 -21.47
C MET A 124 -6.63 -26.07 -22.71
N SER A 125 -5.62 -26.80 -23.19
CA SER A 125 -5.78 -27.74 -24.30
C SER A 125 -6.72 -28.89 -23.91
N SER A 126 -6.53 -29.49 -22.73
CA SER A 126 -7.42 -30.54 -22.21
C SER A 126 -8.86 -30.03 -22.05
N ILE A 127 -9.03 -28.80 -21.53
CA ILE A 127 -10.34 -28.16 -21.41
C ILE A 127 -10.97 -27.96 -22.80
N SER A 128 -10.20 -27.52 -23.80
CA SER A 128 -10.70 -27.32 -25.16
C SER A 128 -11.33 -28.58 -25.77
N GLU A 129 -10.80 -29.77 -25.48
CA GLU A 129 -11.35 -31.04 -25.98
C GLU A 129 -12.72 -31.38 -25.39
N ILE A 130 -13.07 -30.79 -24.25
CA ILE A 130 -14.32 -31.01 -23.51
C ILE A 130 -15.39 -29.98 -23.91
N LEU A 131 -14.97 -28.80 -24.37
CA LEU A 131 -15.85 -27.69 -24.72
C LEU A 131 -16.54 -27.88 -26.08
N SER A 132 -17.72 -27.27 -26.24
CA SER A 132 -18.40 -27.14 -27.53
C SER A 132 -17.64 -26.19 -28.46
N GLU A 133 -17.92 -26.25 -29.77
CA GLU A 133 -17.21 -25.40 -30.76
C GLU A 133 -17.35 -23.89 -30.45
N ASP A 134 -18.50 -23.44 -29.94
CA ASP A 134 -18.70 -22.04 -29.57
C ASP A 134 -17.97 -21.66 -28.27
N GLN A 135 -17.94 -22.55 -27.28
CA GLN A 135 -17.15 -22.35 -26.05
C GLN A 135 -15.64 -22.35 -26.36
N GLN A 136 -15.19 -23.20 -27.28
CA GLN A 136 -13.79 -23.25 -27.74
C GLN A 136 -13.33 -21.91 -28.35
N LYS A 137 -14.22 -21.19 -29.05
CA LYS A 137 -13.90 -19.85 -29.60
C LYS A 137 -13.63 -18.82 -28.50
N ARG A 138 -14.26 -18.95 -27.34
CA ARG A 138 -14.10 -18.04 -26.18
C ARG A 138 -12.94 -18.43 -25.26
N LEU A 139 -12.49 -19.69 -25.29
CA LEU A 139 -11.41 -20.19 -24.43
C LEU A 139 -10.09 -19.41 -24.54
N PRO A 140 -9.61 -18.96 -25.72
CA PRO A 140 -8.39 -18.16 -25.83
C PRO A 140 -8.41 -16.89 -24.97
N ARG A 141 -9.56 -16.22 -24.85
CA ARG A 141 -9.74 -15.02 -24.02
C ARG A 141 -9.53 -15.34 -22.53
N ILE A 142 -10.03 -16.48 -22.09
CA ILE A 142 -9.89 -16.98 -20.70
C ILE A 142 -8.43 -17.33 -20.41
N ALA A 143 -7.75 -18.00 -21.34
CA ALA A 143 -6.32 -18.31 -21.22
C ALA A 143 -5.46 -17.04 -21.16
N ASP A 144 -5.79 -16.04 -21.97
CA ASP A 144 -5.15 -14.73 -21.96
C ASP A 144 -5.38 -13.99 -20.64
N ARG A 145 -6.61 -14.01 -20.11
CA ARG A 145 -6.93 -13.45 -18.78
C ARG A 145 -6.13 -14.10 -17.67
N ARG A 146 -6.01 -15.43 -17.66
CA ARG A 146 -5.17 -16.15 -16.70
C ARG A 146 -3.70 -15.76 -16.85
N THR A 147 -3.20 -15.66 -18.08
CA THR A 147 -1.82 -15.21 -18.34
C THR A 147 -1.58 -13.82 -17.76
N ARG A 148 -2.50 -12.88 -17.95
CA ARG A 148 -2.40 -11.53 -17.36
C ARG A 148 -2.36 -11.59 -15.84
N ALA A 149 -3.29 -12.30 -15.20
CA ALA A 149 -3.31 -12.46 -13.75
C ALA A 149 -1.99 -13.03 -13.22
N ARG A 150 -1.48 -14.10 -13.85
CA ARG A 150 -0.21 -14.74 -13.50
C ARG A 150 0.98 -13.79 -13.56
N LEU A 151 1.12 -13.05 -14.64
CA LEU A 151 2.28 -12.16 -14.87
C LEU A 151 2.16 -10.84 -14.09
N SER A 152 0.98 -10.52 -13.58
CA SER A 152 0.73 -9.33 -12.74
C SER A 152 0.98 -9.59 -11.26
N LEU A 153 0.95 -10.84 -10.81
CA LEU A 153 1.20 -11.28 -9.43
C LEU A 153 2.69 -11.29 -9.03
N ASP A 154 3.56 -10.55 -9.73
CA ASP A 154 4.92 -10.36 -9.24
C ASP A 154 4.83 -9.57 -7.92
N PRO A 155 5.26 -10.11 -6.76
CA PRO A 155 5.18 -9.39 -5.48
C PRO A 155 5.99 -8.08 -5.48
N ARG A 156 6.95 -7.92 -6.40
CA ARG A 156 7.60 -6.62 -6.65
C ARG A 156 6.63 -5.58 -7.21
N SER A 157 5.58 -6.04 -7.89
CA SER A 157 4.52 -5.19 -8.40
C SER A 157 3.62 -4.69 -7.30
N ASP A 158 3.37 -5.41 -6.20
CA ASP A 158 2.52 -4.88 -5.10
C ASP A 158 3.11 -3.61 -4.44
N PHE A 159 4.43 -3.44 -4.47
CA PHE A 159 5.11 -2.23 -4.00
C PHE A 159 5.04 -1.05 -5.02
N MET A 160 4.91 -1.35 -6.32
CA MET A 160 4.80 -0.37 -7.42
C MET A 160 3.38 -0.29 -8.03
N SER A 161 2.40 -1.02 -7.48
CA SER A 161 1.04 -1.16 -8.02
C SER A 161 0.08 -0.11 -7.48
N THR A 162 0.57 0.86 -6.70
CA THR A 162 -0.15 2.11 -6.45
C THR A 162 -0.56 2.80 -7.76
N THR A 163 0.13 2.49 -8.87
CA THR A 163 -0.36 2.71 -10.25
C THR A 163 -0.94 1.44 -10.89
N SER A 164 -2.13 1.02 -10.42
CA SER A 164 -3.28 0.46 -11.15
C SER A 164 -3.10 -0.45 -12.39
N LEU A 165 -2.01 -1.20 -12.59
CA LEU A 165 -1.98 -2.26 -13.64
C LEU A 165 -2.86 -3.47 -13.27
N GLN A 166 -3.28 -3.57 -12.01
CA GLN A 166 -4.43 -4.39 -11.61
C GLN A 166 -5.77 -3.74 -12.02
N SER A 167 -5.76 -2.74 -12.91
CA SER A 167 -6.96 -2.18 -13.53
C SER A 167 -7.83 -3.34 -13.97
N ARG A 168 -9.01 -3.43 -13.35
CA ARG A 168 -10.03 -4.42 -13.69
C ARG A 168 -10.12 -4.47 -15.20
N ASP A 169 -9.74 -5.62 -15.75
CA ASP A 169 -9.74 -5.90 -17.17
C ASP A 169 -11.04 -5.41 -17.80
N LEU A 170 -11.00 -4.77 -18.97
CA LEU A 170 -12.20 -4.27 -19.65
C LEU A 170 -13.25 -5.37 -19.77
N SER A 171 -12.84 -6.62 -20.03
CA SER A 171 -13.75 -7.77 -20.07
C SER A 171 -14.39 -8.10 -18.74
N PHE A 172 -13.68 -7.90 -17.63
CA PHE A 172 -14.24 -8.06 -16.29
C PHE A 172 -15.26 -6.94 -16.00
N LEU A 173 -14.97 -5.71 -16.40
CA LEU A 173 -15.93 -4.61 -16.30
C LEU A 173 -17.19 -4.90 -17.13
N MET A 174 -17.05 -5.37 -18.38
CA MET A 174 -18.21 -5.70 -19.22
C MET A 174 -19.10 -6.78 -18.60
N THR A 175 -18.51 -7.75 -17.90
CA THR A 175 -19.28 -8.79 -17.18
C THR A 175 -19.97 -8.25 -15.92
N GLU A 176 -19.39 -7.26 -15.23
CA GLU A 176 -20.06 -6.57 -14.12
C GLU A 176 -21.23 -5.67 -14.59
N ILE A 177 -21.19 -5.16 -15.82
CA ILE A 177 -22.18 -4.19 -16.35
C ILE A 177 -23.53 -4.83 -16.75
N GLN A 178 -23.68 -6.16 -16.65
CA GLN A 178 -24.90 -6.90 -17.00
C GLN A 178 -25.42 -6.55 -18.42
N MET A 179 -24.53 -6.57 -19.40
CA MET A 179 -24.91 -6.38 -20.82
C MET A 179 -25.79 -7.53 -21.32
N GLU A 180 -26.68 -7.25 -22.27
CA GLU A 180 -27.47 -8.30 -22.92
C GLU A 180 -26.55 -9.20 -23.79
N GLN A 181 -26.94 -10.46 -24.00
CA GLN A 181 -26.11 -11.43 -24.73
C GLN A 181 -25.77 -10.97 -26.16
N ASP A 182 -26.72 -10.34 -26.85
CA ASP A 182 -26.52 -9.81 -28.20
C ASP A 182 -25.50 -8.65 -28.21
N GLU A 183 -25.46 -7.83 -27.14
CA GLU A 183 -24.48 -6.76 -26.99
C GLU A 183 -23.09 -7.34 -26.70
N LEU A 184 -23.01 -8.35 -25.83
CA LEU A 184 -21.77 -9.08 -25.54
C LEU A 184 -21.19 -9.73 -26.80
N ASP A 185 -22.04 -10.38 -27.59
CA ASP A 185 -21.63 -11.01 -28.85
C ASP A 185 -21.17 -9.97 -29.88
N ALA A 186 -21.79 -8.77 -29.91
CA ALA A 186 -21.38 -7.68 -30.79
C ALA A 186 -20.02 -7.07 -30.43
N VAL A 187 -19.62 -7.10 -29.15
CA VAL A 187 -18.31 -6.58 -28.68
C VAL A 187 -17.23 -7.67 -28.54
N ASP A 188 -17.58 -8.94 -28.71
CA ASP A 188 -16.70 -10.10 -28.44
C ASP A 188 -15.40 -10.04 -29.25
N ASP A 189 -15.49 -9.74 -30.55
CA ASP A 189 -14.33 -9.62 -31.44
C ASP A 189 -13.40 -8.46 -31.04
N VAL A 190 -13.98 -7.33 -30.61
CA VAL A 190 -13.22 -6.15 -30.17
C VAL A 190 -12.52 -6.42 -28.85
N LEU A 191 -13.24 -7.04 -27.90
CA LEU A 191 -12.67 -7.44 -26.61
C LEU A 191 -11.57 -8.48 -26.80
N GLY A 192 -11.78 -9.50 -27.64
CA GLY A 192 -10.76 -10.51 -27.92
C GLY A 192 -9.49 -9.89 -28.53
N ALA A 193 -9.63 -8.96 -29.47
CA ALA A 193 -8.48 -8.27 -30.07
C ALA A 193 -7.75 -7.36 -29.06
N TYR A 194 -8.49 -6.67 -28.19
CA TYR A 194 -7.93 -5.87 -27.11
C TYR A 194 -7.17 -6.73 -26.10
N GLU A 195 -7.78 -7.81 -25.62
CA GLU A 195 -7.19 -8.71 -24.63
C GLU A 195 -5.90 -9.34 -25.12
N ALA A 196 -5.87 -9.79 -26.38
CA ALA A 196 -4.65 -10.33 -26.97
C ALA A 196 -3.51 -9.28 -27.01
N ARG A 197 -3.84 -8.02 -27.31
CA ARG A 197 -2.87 -6.91 -27.29
C ARG A 197 -2.37 -6.63 -25.86
N ILE A 198 -3.25 -6.58 -24.88
CA ILE A 198 -2.87 -6.36 -23.48
C ILE A 198 -2.04 -7.53 -22.94
N THR A 199 -2.41 -8.79 -23.22
CA THR A 199 -1.60 -9.96 -22.82
C THR A 199 -0.19 -9.90 -23.40
N SER A 200 -0.07 -9.56 -24.68
CA SER A 200 1.23 -9.38 -25.35
C SER A 200 2.07 -8.28 -24.68
N LEU A 201 1.41 -7.20 -24.27
CA LEU A 201 2.06 -6.09 -23.60
C LEU A 201 2.52 -6.46 -22.19
N VAL A 202 1.67 -7.13 -21.40
CA VAL A 202 2.01 -7.64 -20.07
C VAL A 202 3.19 -8.62 -20.14
N ARG A 203 3.22 -9.51 -21.15
CA ARG A 203 4.39 -10.38 -21.41
C ARG A 203 5.66 -9.58 -21.69
N SER A 204 5.55 -8.48 -22.43
CA SER A 204 6.68 -7.60 -22.75
C SER A 204 7.18 -6.84 -21.52
N ILE A 205 6.27 -6.34 -20.69
CA ILE A 205 6.59 -5.66 -19.42
C ILE A 205 7.27 -6.63 -18.47
N HIS A 206 6.75 -7.85 -18.32
CA HIS A 206 7.34 -8.88 -17.47
C HIS A 206 8.77 -9.22 -17.89
N ARG A 207 9.03 -9.39 -19.20
CA ARG A 207 10.41 -9.62 -19.69
C ARG A 207 11.32 -8.43 -19.41
N ALA A 208 10.87 -7.20 -19.72
CA ALA A 208 11.64 -6.00 -19.44
C ALA A 208 11.94 -5.84 -17.93
N ARG A 209 11.04 -6.29 -17.06
CA ARG A 209 11.28 -6.34 -15.60
C ARG A 209 12.35 -7.36 -15.23
N LEU A 210 12.34 -8.55 -15.82
CA LEU A 210 13.40 -9.55 -15.59
C LEU A 210 14.76 -9.04 -16.08
N ASP A 211 14.80 -8.42 -17.27
CA ASP A 211 16.01 -7.79 -17.82
C ASP A 211 16.51 -6.65 -16.91
N SER A 212 15.59 -5.86 -16.34
CA SER A 212 15.95 -4.75 -15.44
C SER A 212 16.68 -5.20 -14.17
N VAL A 213 16.52 -6.45 -13.73
CA VAL A 213 17.27 -7.00 -12.59
C VAL A 213 18.76 -7.10 -12.92
N VAL A 214 19.09 -7.51 -14.14
CA VAL A 214 20.48 -7.60 -14.61
C VAL A 214 21.04 -6.20 -14.84
N ASP A 215 20.27 -5.31 -15.47
CA ASP A 215 20.67 -3.91 -15.66
C ASP A 215 20.95 -3.21 -14.33
N GLN A 216 20.09 -3.43 -13.33
CA GLN A 216 20.26 -2.84 -12.00
C GLN A 216 21.52 -3.37 -11.33
N TYR A 217 21.76 -4.67 -11.38
CA TYR A 217 23.00 -5.26 -10.86
C TYR A 217 24.24 -4.69 -11.58
N ASP A 218 24.19 -4.56 -12.91
CA ASP A 218 25.29 -4.00 -13.69
C ASP A 218 25.57 -2.53 -13.32
N LEU A 219 24.52 -1.75 -13.04
CA LEU A 219 24.65 -0.37 -12.55
C LEU A 219 25.23 -0.33 -11.13
N GLU A 220 24.80 -1.21 -10.24
CA GLU A 220 25.34 -1.35 -8.89
C GLU A 220 26.83 -1.73 -8.94
N GLN A 221 27.21 -2.69 -9.78
CA GLN A 221 28.61 -3.09 -9.95
C GLN A 221 29.47 -1.96 -10.56
N ILE A 222 28.97 -1.25 -11.57
CA ILE A 222 29.67 -0.08 -12.14
C ILE A 222 29.86 1.00 -11.08
N ALA A 223 28.84 1.27 -10.25
CA ALA A 223 28.93 2.25 -9.18
C ALA A 223 29.98 1.84 -8.14
N MET A 224 30.04 0.55 -7.78
CA MET A 224 31.04 0.00 -6.88
C MET A 224 32.46 0.03 -7.46
N ASP A 225 32.64 -0.37 -8.72
CA ASP A 225 33.94 -0.33 -9.39
C ASP A 225 34.45 1.12 -9.51
N LEU A 226 33.57 2.07 -9.84
CA LEU A 226 33.89 3.49 -9.88
C LEU A 226 34.27 4.02 -8.49
N PHE A 227 33.57 3.58 -7.44
CA PHE A 227 33.90 3.93 -6.07
C PHE A 227 35.28 3.40 -5.67
N ASP A 228 35.58 2.13 -5.94
CA ASP A 228 36.86 1.49 -5.61
C ASP A 228 38.05 2.10 -6.38
N ASP A 229 37.88 2.33 -7.70
CA ASP A 229 38.91 2.97 -8.53
C ASP A 229 39.21 4.39 -8.04
N GLU A 230 38.16 5.14 -7.70
CA GLU A 230 38.28 6.52 -7.22
C GLU A 230 38.89 6.57 -5.81
N TYR A 231 38.51 5.62 -4.95
CA TYR A 231 39.08 5.44 -3.62
C TYR A 231 40.58 5.14 -3.70
N GLU A 232 40.99 4.20 -4.54
CA GLU A 232 42.40 3.86 -4.71
C GLU A 232 43.20 5.03 -5.32
N ARG A 233 42.61 5.76 -6.27
CA ARG A 233 43.22 6.94 -6.91
C ARG A 233 43.46 8.04 -5.88
N LEU A 234 42.46 8.36 -5.07
CA LEU A 234 42.53 9.41 -4.06
C LEU A 234 43.44 9.03 -2.89
N ALA A 235 43.43 7.75 -2.48
CA ALA A 235 44.36 7.23 -1.48
C ALA A 235 45.83 7.39 -1.92
N LYS A 236 46.14 7.06 -3.17
CA LYS A 236 47.49 7.24 -3.74
C LYS A 236 47.86 8.71 -3.88
N ALA A 237 46.92 9.55 -4.34
CA ALA A 237 47.16 10.99 -4.51
C ALA A 237 47.45 11.66 -3.16
N HIS A 238 46.63 11.37 -2.15
CA HIS A 238 46.79 11.90 -0.80
C HIS A 238 48.11 11.46 -0.16
N ALA A 239 48.45 10.17 -0.26
CA ALA A 239 49.72 9.65 0.25
C ALA A 239 50.94 10.26 -0.44
N ALA A 240 50.84 10.58 -1.74
CA ALA A 240 51.91 11.22 -2.50
C ALA A 240 52.08 12.71 -2.13
N GLU A 241 50.99 13.42 -1.83
CA GLU A 241 51.00 14.84 -1.51
C GLU A 241 51.40 15.10 -0.05
N ASN A 242 50.88 14.31 0.89
CA ASN A 242 51.01 14.55 2.32
C ASN A 242 52.06 13.67 3.01
N GLY A 243 52.56 12.64 2.34
CA GLY A 243 53.55 11.70 2.91
C GLY A 243 52.99 10.72 3.95
N GLU A 244 51.69 10.80 4.24
CA GLU A 244 50.94 9.91 5.13
C GLU A 244 49.65 9.46 4.44
N ALA A 245 49.14 8.26 4.77
CA ALA A 245 47.88 7.78 4.23
C ALA A 245 46.72 8.53 4.88
N ALA A 246 45.76 8.99 4.07
CA ALA A 246 44.50 9.52 4.58
C ALA A 246 43.75 8.47 5.40
N SER A 247 42.99 8.92 6.39
CA SER A 247 42.07 8.04 7.10
C SER A 247 40.99 7.50 6.14
N PRO A 248 40.40 6.31 6.39
CA PRO A 248 39.33 5.78 5.55
C PRO A 248 38.14 6.74 5.41
N VAL A 249 37.81 7.49 6.46
CA VAL A 249 36.72 8.48 6.45
C VAL A 249 37.03 9.63 5.50
N GLU A 250 38.23 10.23 5.61
CA GLU A 250 38.66 11.29 4.68
C GLU A 250 38.69 10.80 3.23
N LEU A 251 39.05 9.53 3.00
CA LEU A 251 39.03 8.97 1.65
C LEU A 251 37.62 8.79 1.10
N ILE A 252 36.67 8.35 1.93
CA ILE A 252 35.26 8.24 1.52
C ILE A 252 34.71 9.63 1.14
N GLU A 253 34.92 10.65 1.99
CA GLU A 253 34.49 12.03 1.70
C GLU A 253 35.11 12.57 0.40
N MET A 254 36.40 12.29 0.18
CA MET A 254 37.11 12.68 -1.05
C MET A 254 36.55 11.95 -2.29
N VAL A 255 36.21 10.66 -2.16
CA VAL A 255 35.62 9.85 -3.23
C VAL A 255 34.26 10.38 -3.62
N GLU A 256 33.39 10.63 -2.64
CA GLU A 256 32.06 11.19 -2.87
C GLU A 256 32.17 12.54 -3.58
N ALA A 257 32.98 13.46 -3.07
CA ALA A 257 33.19 14.78 -3.69
C ALA A 257 33.71 14.68 -5.13
N SER A 258 34.54 13.68 -5.43
CA SER A 258 35.09 13.47 -6.76
C SER A 258 34.08 12.81 -7.72
N LEU A 259 33.39 11.75 -7.28
CA LEU A 259 32.32 11.09 -8.03
C LEU A 259 31.22 12.08 -8.42
N LEU A 260 30.95 13.08 -7.57
CA LEU A 260 29.99 14.14 -7.87
C LEU A 260 30.32 15.04 -9.05
N THR A 261 31.60 15.14 -9.36
CA THR A 261 32.09 15.93 -10.50
C THR A 261 32.52 15.05 -11.66
N ASN A 262 32.38 13.72 -11.52
CA ASN A 262 32.81 12.77 -12.51
C ASN A 262 31.75 12.68 -13.64
N PRO A 263 32.07 13.11 -14.87
CA PRO A 263 31.11 13.09 -15.98
C PRO A 263 30.67 11.68 -16.36
N LEU A 264 31.43 10.63 -16.01
CA LEU A 264 31.01 9.23 -16.20
C LEU A 264 29.89 8.83 -15.24
N VAL A 265 29.95 9.30 -13.99
CA VAL A 265 28.88 9.11 -13.00
C VAL A 265 27.64 9.85 -13.47
N GLU A 266 27.75 11.10 -13.92
CA GLU A 266 26.61 11.84 -14.49
C GLU A 266 26.03 11.14 -15.73
N GLN A 267 26.86 10.61 -16.63
CA GLN A 267 26.41 9.85 -17.81
C GLN A 267 25.67 8.56 -17.43
N HIS A 268 26.11 7.87 -16.38
CA HIS A 268 25.48 6.64 -15.91
C HIS A 268 24.22 6.90 -15.07
N LEU A 269 24.19 7.97 -14.27
CA LEU A 269 23.05 8.35 -13.44
C LEU A 269 21.93 9.04 -14.23
N THR A 270 22.25 9.78 -15.28
CA THR A 270 21.25 10.40 -16.17
C THR A 270 20.73 9.42 -17.24
N GLY A 271 21.46 8.33 -17.48
CA GLY A 271 21.02 7.23 -18.33
C GLY A 271 19.98 6.38 -17.61
N VAL A 272 18.69 6.65 -17.82
CA VAL A 272 17.63 5.70 -17.46
C VAL A 272 18.00 4.33 -18.02
N SER A 273 18.07 3.29 -17.17
CA SER A 273 18.33 1.92 -17.60
C SER A 273 17.50 1.62 -18.87
N PRO A 274 18.09 1.02 -19.92
CA PRO A 274 17.36 0.68 -21.14
C PRO A 274 16.06 -0.07 -20.84
N SER A 275 16.07 -0.97 -19.85
CA SER A 275 14.90 -1.71 -19.39
C SER A 275 13.87 -0.82 -18.67
N ALA A 276 14.29 0.10 -17.81
CA ALA A 276 13.39 1.05 -17.13
C ALA A 276 12.68 1.98 -18.14
N LYS A 277 13.43 2.52 -19.11
CA LYS A 277 12.87 3.29 -20.24
C LYS A 277 11.87 2.44 -21.03
N LYS A 278 12.21 1.17 -21.27
CA LYS A 278 11.34 0.25 -22.00
C LYS A 278 10.05 -0.04 -21.25
N ILE A 279 10.10 -0.25 -19.93
CA ILE A 279 8.92 -0.46 -19.10
C ILE A 279 7.98 0.75 -19.19
N HIS A 280 8.51 1.98 -19.10
CA HIS A 280 7.73 3.20 -19.23
C HIS A 280 7.07 3.32 -20.61
N GLU A 281 7.82 3.11 -21.71
CA GLU A 281 7.26 3.09 -23.07
C GLU A 281 6.12 2.07 -23.23
N LEU A 282 6.28 0.88 -22.64
CA LEU A 282 5.26 -0.17 -22.66
C LEU A 282 4.04 0.21 -21.82
N HIS A 283 4.22 0.90 -20.69
CA HIS A 283 3.12 1.40 -19.87
C HIS A 283 2.31 2.49 -20.59
N GLU A 284 2.97 3.47 -21.21
CA GLU A 284 2.30 4.48 -22.04
C GLU A 284 1.53 3.86 -23.21
N ARG A 285 2.09 2.80 -23.80
CA ARG A 285 1.39 2.01 -24.81
C ARG A 285 0.16 1.29 -24.25
N HIS A 286 0.22 0.79 -23.00
CA HIS A 286 -0.92 0.14 -22.33
C HIS A 286 -2.09 1.11 -22.21
N LEU A 287 -1.83 2.31 -21.67
CA LEU A 287 -2.83 3.36 -21.50
C LEU A 287 -3.46 3.77 -22.84
N ARG A 288 -2.65 3.83 -23.90
CA ARG A 288 -3.14 4.13 -25.26
C ARG A 288 -4.07 3.04 -25.79
N GLU A 289 -3.73 1.77 -25.63
CA GLU A 289 -4.57 0.65 -26.07
C GLU A 289 -5.91 0.61 -25.31
N ASN A 290 -5.91 0.92 -24.01
CA ASN A 290 -7.14 1.04 -23.22
C ASN A 290 -8.05 2.15 -23.77
N ARG A 291 -7.50 3.32 -24.11
CA ARG A 291 -8.27 4.42 -24.71
C ARG A 291 -8.85 4.05 -26.08
N ILE A 292 -8.08 3.37 -26.92
CA ILE A 292 -8.55 2.92 -28.24
C ILE A 292 -9.70 1.90 -28.09
N ALA A 293 -9.58 0.95 -27.16
CA ALA A 293 -10.62 -0.04 -26.92
C ALA A 293 -11.90 0.59 -26.36
N LEU A 294 -11.78 1.51 -25.40
CA LEU A 294 -12.92 2.27 -24.86
C LEU A 294 -13.64 3.07 -25.96
N SER A 295 -12.90 3.70 -26.88
CA SER A 295 -13.48 4.42 -28.02
C SER A 295 -14.22 3.48 -28.98
N ALA A 296 -13.64 2.31 -29.29
CA ALA A 296 -14.26 1.32 -30.16
C ALA A 296 -15.53 0.72 -29.52
N LEU A 297 -15.52 0.48 -28.21
CA LEU A 297 -16.69 0.02 -27.47
C LEU A 297 -17.80 1.09 -27.46
N ALA A 298 -17.45 2.37 -27.32
CA ALA A 298 -18.41 3.46 -27.39
C ALA A 298 -19.17 3.53 -28.73
N GLU A 299 -18.52 3.15 -29.84
CA GLU A 299 -19.14 3.14 -31.17
C GLU A 299 -20.09 1.94 -31.38
N LEU A 300 -19.87 0.84 -30.66
CA LEU A 300 -20.64 -0.41 -30.80
C LEU A 300 -21.78 -0.52 -29.80
N MET A 301 -21.67 0.15 -28.66
CA MET A 301 -22.64 0.09 -27.57
C MET A 301 -23.70 1.18 -27.72
N ASN A 302 -24.93 0.89 -27.27
CA ASN A 302 -25.92 1.95 -27.14
C ASN A 302 -25.51 2.93 -26.03
N ALA A 303 -26.08 4.15 -26.08
CA ALA A 303 -25.74 5.22 -25.15
C ALA A 303 -25.99 4.85 -23.66
N GLU A 304 -26.96 3.97 -23.39
CA GLU A 304 -27.28 3.54 -22.03
C GLU A 304 -26.19 2.61 -21.47
N ALA A 305 -25.74 1.64 -22.25
CA ALA A 305 -24.69 0.72 -21.85
C ALA A 305 -23.36 1.46 -21.66
N TYR A 306 -23.04 2.43 -22.54
CA TYR A 306 -21.87 3.31 -22.38
C TYR A 306 -21.92 4.14 -21.08
N ALA A 307 -23.06 4.77 -20.79
CA ALA A 307 -23.25 5.56 -19.56
C ALA A 307 -23.10 4.70 -18.28
N LYS A 308 -23.51 3.43 -18.31
CA LYS A 308 -23.28 2.48 -17.20
C LYS A 308 -21.79 2.23 -16.97
N ILE A 309 -20.99 2.10 -18.03
CA ILE A 309 -19.53 1.90 -17.94
C ILE A 309 -18.88 3.13 -17.31
N GLU A 310 -19.19 4.31 -17.84
CA GLU A 310 -18.62 5.58 -17.38
C GLU A 310 -18.95 5.81 -15.91
N HIS A 311 -20.22 5.66 -15.52
CA HIS A 311 -20.65 5.76 -14.13
C HIS A 311 -19.92 4.74 -13.23
N HIS A 312 -19.76 3.49 -13.67
CA HIS A 312 -19.07 2.46 -12.90
C HIS A 312 -17.59 2.81 -12.66
N LEU A 313 -16.90 3.31 -13.69
CA LEU A 313 -15.50 3.74 -13.60
C LEU A 313 -15.32 4.95 -12.66
N VAL A 314 -16.20 5.94 -12.75
CA VAL A 314 -16.14 7.15 -11.90
C VAL A 314 -16.46 6.82 -10.44
N SER A 315 -17.49 6.02 -10.18
CA SER A 315 -17.92 5.67 -8.81
C SER A 315 -16.87 4.91 -8.00
N ARG A 316 -15.90 4.26 -8.66
CA ARG A 316 -14.81 3.53 -8.00
C ARG A 316 -13.50 4.33 -7.92
N GLY A 317 -13.54 5.63 -8.21
CA GLY A 317 -12.41 6.51 -7.99
C GLY A 317 -11.23 6.28 -8.92
N TYR A 318 -11.45 5.84 -10.17
CA TYR A 318 -10.41 5.79 -11.21
C TYR A 318 -10.26 7.17 -11.87
N PRO A 319 -9.36 8.07 -11.40
CA PRO A 319 -9.34 9.46 -11.82
C PRO A 319 -8.67 9.62 -13.19
N MET A 320 -7.78 8.67 -13.55
CA MET A 320 -7.06 8.64 -14.83
C MET A 320 -7.94 8.34 -16.06
N LEU A 321 -9.23 8.04 -15.84
CA LEU A 321 -10.24 7.85 -16.88
C LEU A 321 -11.39 8.87 -16.75
N GLN A 322 -11.15 10.04 -16.15
CA GLN A 322 -12.03 11.19 -16.35
C GLN A 322 -11.99 11.59 -17.84
N LEU A 323 -12.86 10.98 -18.64
CA LEU A 323 -13.43 11.67 -19.79
C LEU A 323 -14.16 12.88 -19.21
N VAL A 324 -13.81 14.07 -19.71
CA VAL A 324 -14.18 15.37 -19.10
C VAL A 324 -15.67 15.41 -18.73
N PRO A 325 -16.02 15.67 -17.46
CA PRO A 325 -17.41 15.68 -17.02
C PRO A 325 -18.16 16.85 -17.66
N GLY A 326 -19.30 16.55 -18.26
CA GLY A 326 -20.31 17.55 -18.59
C GLY A 326 -20.83 17.53 -20.02
N ARG A 327 -21.36 16.41 -20.51
CA ARG A 327 -22.13 16.40 -21.77
C ARG A 327 -23.32 15.44 -21.88
N ALA A 328 -23.57 14.57 -20.89
CA ALA A 328 -24.65 13.59 -21.03
C ALA A 328 -26.08 14.16 -20.83
N GLY A 329 -26.24 15.24 -20.04
CA GLY A 329 -27.57 15.77 -19.69
C GLY A 329 -28.18 16.74 -20.69
N ASP A 330 -27.39 17.64 -21.27
CA ASP A 330 -27.91 18.79 -22.03
C ASP A 330 -27.79 18.69 -23.56
N LEU A 331 -27.13 17.63 -24.08
CA LEU A 331 -26.94 17.43 -25.52
C LEU A 331 -27.98 16.55 -26.20
N ALA A 332 -28.98 16.05 -25.46
CA ALA A 332 -30.02 15.22 -26.04
C ALA A 332 -30.88 15.96 -27.09
N ASP A 333 -30.90 17.30 -27.11
CA ASP A 333 -31.89 18.05 -27.89
C ASP A 333 -31.36 19.06 -28.94
N THR A 334 -30.06 19.32 -29.13
CA THR A 334 -29.64 20.28 -30.19
C THR A 334 -28.32 19.99 -30.92
N MET A 335 -28.47 19.77 -32.23
CA MET A 335 -27.54 20.01 -33.36
C MET A 335 -26.25 19.17 -33.49
N HIS A 336 -26.14 18.52 -34.65
CA HIS A 336 -24.91 17.93 -35.21
C HIS A 336 -23.76 18.94 -35.23
N PHE A 337 -22.70 18.68 -34.46
CA PHE A 337 -21.42 19.36 -34.62
C PHE A 337 -20.36 18.43 -35.23
N ASP A 338 -19.55 19.01 -36.10
CA ASP A 338 -18.37 18.39 -36.72
C ASP A 338 -17.31 18.10 -35.64
N PRO A 339 -16.86 16.85 -35.44
CA PRO A 339 -15.81 16.48 -34.48
C PRO A 339 -14.52 17.28 -34.65
N LYS A 340 -14.22 17.74 -35.87
CA LYS A 340 -13.06 18.59 -36.16
C LYS A 340 -13.19 19.96 -35.49
N LEU A 341 -14.39 20.56 -35.49
CA LEU A 341 -14.63 21.85 -34.86
C LEU A 341 -14.44 21.77 -33.34
N VAL A 342 -14.80 20.64 -32.72
CA VAL A 342 -14.61 20.40 -31.29
C VAL A 342 -13.12 20.31 -30.95
N ALA A 343 -12.34 19.58 -31.74
CA ALA A 343 -10.89 19.51 -31.58
C ALA A 343 -10.20 20.87 -31.81
N ASP A 344 -10.64 21.63 -32.81
CA ASP A 344 -10.09 22.96 -33.12
C ASP A 344 -10.37 23.98 -31.98
N VAL A 345 -11.56 23.94 -31.35
CA VAL A 345 -11.90 24.79 -30.20
C VAL A 345 -11.09 24.41 -28.96
N GLN A 346 -10.85 23.13 -28.74
CA GLN A 346 -10.04 22.64 -27.62
C GLN A 346 -8.57 23.07 -27.76
N LEU A 347 -8.00 22.88 -28.95
CA LEU A 347 -6.65 23.33 -29.27
C LEU A 347 -6.50 24.86 -29.10
N ALA A 348 -7.51 25.63 -29.49
CA ALA A 348 -7.51 27.08 -29.32
C ALA A 348 -7.54 27.51 -27.84
N ALA A 349 -8.31 26.81 -27.00
CA ALA A 349 -8.36 27.08 -25.56
C ALA A 349 -7.03 26.78 -24.86
N GLU A 350 -6.38 25.67 -25.23
CA GLU A 350 -5.06 25.31 -24.73
C GLU A 350 -3.98 26.32 -25.14
N GLN A 351 -4.01 26.79 -26.40
CA GLN A 351 -3.11 27.83 -26.89
C GLN A 351 -3.31 29.17 -26.17
N ILE A 352 -4.56 29.58 -25.89
CA ILE A 352 -4.87 30.80 -25.13
C ILE A 352 -4.35 30.67 -23.68
N GLY A 353 -4.59 29.53 -23.02
CA GLY A 353 -4.09 29.30 -21.66
C GLY A 353 -2.56 29.26 -21.56
N MET A 354 -1.89 28.68 -22.57
CA MET A 354 -0.43 28.65 -22.65
C MET A 354 0.15 30.05 -22.88
N GLN A 355 -0.42 30.81 -23.81
CA GLN A 355 0.03 32.18 -24.11
C GLN A 355 -0.14 33.10 -22.90
N TYR A 356 -1.28 32.99 -22.20
CA TYR A 356 -1.56 33.72 -20.97
C TYR A 356 -0.48 33.48 -19.89
N ARG A 357 -0.13 32.20 -19.61
CA ARG A 357 0.91 31.86 -18.64
C ARG A 357 2.29 32.40 -19.04
N GLN A 358 2.63 32.32 -20.32
CA GLN A 358 3.91 32.84 -20.83
C GLN A 358 4.02 34.35 -20.69
N ASP A 359 2.95 35.09 -21.00
CA ASP A 359 2.96 36.55 -20.92
C ASP A 359 2.92 37.05 -19.46
N ARG A 360 2.19 36.34 -18.58
CA ARG A 360 2.22 36.59 -17.13
C ARG A 360 3.61 36.35 -16.54
N HIS A 361 4.27 35.24 -16.89
CA HIS A 361 5.65 34.96 -16.46
C HIS A 361 6.66 35.98 -17.01
N ARG A 362 6.47 36.49 -18.25
CA ARG A 362 7.32 37.55 -18.81
C ARG A 362 7.21 38.84 -18.03
N LEU A 363 6.00 39.23 -17.60
CA LEU A 363 5.78 40.43 -16.79
C LEU A 363 6.42 40.30 -15.40
N ILE A 364 6.27 39.14 -14.74
CA ILE A 364 6.93 38.87 -13.45
C ILE A 364 8.46 38.87 -13.59
N ALA A 365 8.99 38.20 -14.61
CA ALA A 365 10.43 38.17 -14.87
C ALA A 365 11.00 39.54 -15.30
N LYS A 366 10.16 40.44 -15.83
CA LYS A 366 10.53 41.83 -16.12
C LYS A 366 10.59 42.64 -14.81
N ALA A 367 9.61 42.49 -13.92
CA ALA A 367 9.62 43.12 -12.61
C ALA A 367 10.86 42.72 -11.80
N ILE A 368 11.20 41.42 -11.77
CA ILE A 368 12.41 40.90 -11.10
C ILE A 368 13.69 41.53 -11.69
N ARG A 369 13.83 41.57 -13.02
CA ARG A 369 14.99 42.21 -13.67
C ARG A 369 15.08 43.71 -13.42
N GLU A 370 13.96 44.40 -13.31
CA GLU A 370 13.92 45.82 -12.94
C GLU A 370 14.39 46.05 -11.50
N VAL A 371 14.13 45.12 -10.59
CA VAL A 371 14.68 45.13 -9.22
C VAL A 371 16.18 44.87 -9.23
N GLU A 372 16.64 43.83 -9.94
CA GLU A 372 18.07 43.50 -10.06
C GLU A 372 18.89 44.67 -10.62
N THR A 373 18.37 45.34 -11.65
CA THR A 373 19.04 46.48 -12.29
C THR A 373 19.00 47.76 -11.46
N SER A 374 18.14 47.84 -10.44
CA SER A 374 18.11 48.95 -9.48
C SER A 374 19.22 48.88 -8.42
N GLY A 375 20.02 47.82 -8.42
CA GLY A 375 21.15 47.63 -7.51
C GLY A 375 20.82 46.86 -6.22
N ALA A 376 19.60 46.31 -6.11
CA ALA A 376 19.26 45.32 -5.08
C ALA A 376 19.87 43.97 -5.48
N ILE A 377 20.87 43.49 -4.73
CA ILE A 377 21.57 42.25 -5.01
C ILE A 377 20.68 41.06 -4.61
N LEU A 378 20.24 40.27 -5.59
CA LEU A 378 19.59 38.97 -5.38
C LEU A 378 20.67 37.88 -5.25
N ASP A 379 21.27 37.75 -4.07
CA ASP A 379 22.21 36.66 -3.77
C ASP A 379 21.50 35.36 -3.30
N GLN A 380 20.16 35.35 -3.26
CA GLN A 380 19.35 34.22 -2.79
C GLN A 380 18.15 33.93 -3.72
N PRO A 381 17.68 32.68 -3.79
CA PRO A 381 16.48 32.31 -4.55
C PRO A 381 15.22 33.01 -4.00
N VAL A 382 14.22 33.21 -4.87
CA VAL A 382 13.03 34.06 -4.63
C VAL A 382 12.27 33.71 -3.35
N TYR A 383 12.28 32.45 -2.93
CA TYR A 383 11.61 31.97 -1.73
C TYR A 383 12.42 32.16 -0.43
N MET A 384 13.64 32.70 -0.49
CA MET A 384 14.49 32.99 0.68
C MET A 384 14.78 34.50 0.87
N MET A 385 14.09 35.40 0.17
CA MET A 385 14.39 36.83 0.26
C MET A 385 14.03 37.43 1.64
N HIS A 386 15.01 38.06 2.31
CA HIS A 386 14.76 38.91 3.48
C HIS A 386 14.05 40.23 3.09
N GLU A 387 13.40 40.85 4.08
CA GLU A 387 12.66 42.13 4.04
C GLU A 387 13.22 43.23 3.09
N PRO A 388 14.54 43.52 3.03
CA PRO A 388 15.07 44.60 2.19
C PRO A 388 14.98 44.40 0.66
N VAL A 389 14.63 43.21 0.17
CA VAL A 389 14.45 42.95 -1.29
C VAL A 389 12.96 42.86 -1.67
N TRP A 390 12.09 42.63 -0.69
CA TRP A 390 10.65 42.46 -0.88
C TRP A 390 9.95 43.77 -1.26
N GLU A 391 10.27 44.87 -0.59
CA GLU A 391 9.67 46.19 -0.88
C GLU A 391 9.89 46.65 -2.34
N PRO A 392 11.12 46.59 -2.90
CA PRO A 392 11.35 46.94 -4.30
C PRO A 392 10.61 46.04 -5.29
N LEU A 393 10.53 44.73 -5.03
CA LEU A 393 9.83 43.79 -5.91
C LEU A 393 8.31 44.01 -5.88
N HIS A 394 7.76 44.24 -4.68
CA HIS A 394 6.37 44.62 -4.52
C HIS A 394 6.06 45.91 -5.28
N GLU A 395 6.86 46.97 -5.11
CA GLU A 395 6.68 48.25 -5.82
C GLU A 395 6.72 48.06 -7.35
N LYS A 396 7.59 47.17 -7.84
CA LYS A 396 7.68 46.86 -9.27
C LYS A 396 6.51 46.04 -9.79
N LEU A 397 6.07 45.01 -9.08
CA LEU A 397 4.87 44.26 -9.46
C LEU A 397 3.64 45.17 -9.46
N GLU A 398 3.55 46.09 -8.49
CA GLU A 398 2.45 47.06 -8.43
C GLU A 398 2.49 48.06 -9.58
N SER A 399 3.68 48.38 -10.11
CA SER A 399 3.82 49.20 -11.31
C SER A 399 3.38 48.48 -12.61
N HIS A 400 3.32 47.15 -12.62
CA HIS A 400 2.80 46.33 -13.74
C HIS A 400 1.39 45.79 -13.48
N ARG A 401 0.72 46.27 -12.41
CA ARG A 401 -0.62 45.82 -12.01
C ARG A 401 -1.67 45.98 -13.10
N ASP A 402 -1.67 47.13 -13.79
CA ASP A 402 -2.64 47.40 -14.85
C ASP A 402 -2.42 46.47 -16.06
N ASP A 403 -1.16 46.17 -16.39
CA ASP A 403 -0.81 45.25 -17.47
C ASP A 403 -1.25 43.80 -17.16
N LEU A 404 -1.16 43.38 -15.89
CA LEU A 404 -1.60 42.04 -15.44
C LEU A 404 -3.12 41.92 -15.42
N TRP A 405 -3.84 42.94 -14.94
CA TRP A 405 -5.30 42.99 -14.99
C TRP A 405 -5.82 42.93 -16.43
N ASP A 406 -5.22 43.70 -17.33
CA ASP A 406 -5.59 43.70 -18.74
C ASP A 406 -5.34 42.33 -19.40
N LEU A 407 -4.28 41.62 -18.99
CA LEU A 407 -3.98 40.27 -19.47
C LEU A 407 -5.02 39.24 -18.99
N ASP A 408 -5.45 39.32 -17.73
CA ASP A 408 -6.50 38.47 -17.15
C ASP A 408 -7.84 38.68 -17.86
N GLN A 409 -8.23 39.94 -18.07
CA GLN A 409 -9.48 40.28 -18.78
C GLN A 409 -9.44 39.83 -20.24
N GLN A 410 -8.29 39.91 -20.92
CA GLN A 410 -8.14 39.43 -22.29
C GLN A 410 -8.27 37.90 -22.38
N ALA A 411 -7.68 37.15 -21.44
CA ALA A 411 -7.81 35.70 -21.39
C ALA A 411 -9.26 35.27 -21.13
N MET A 412 -9.93 35.94 -20.19
CA MET A 412 -11.34 35.69 -19.87
C MET A 412 -12.27 35.96 -21.06
N VAL A 413 -12.12 37.10 -21.73
CA VAL A 413 -12.91 37.43 -22.93
C VAL A 413 -12.66 36.44 -24.06
N ALA A 414 -11.40 36.02 -24.28
CA ALA A 414 -11.05 35.05 -25.31
C ALA A 414 -11.65 33.66 -25.02
N LEU A 415 -11.61 33.20 -23.77
CA LEU A 415 -12.23 31.95 -23.34
C LEU A 415 -13.76 32.01 -23.42
N GLY A 416 -14.38 33.13 -23.05
CA GLY A 416 -15.81 33.36 -23.23
C GLY A 416 -16.23 33.30 -24.69
N ALA A 417 -15.47 33.93 -25.58
CA ALA A 417 -15.75 33.90 -27.02
C ALA A 417 -15.70 32.48 -27.62
N LEU A 418 -14.79 31.62 -27.15
CA LEU A 418 -14.74 30.19 -27.53
C LEU A 418 -15.97 29.40 -27.06
N LYS A 419 -16.58 29.82 -25.94
CA LYS A 419 -17.83 29.25 -25.41
C LYS A 419 -19.10 29.82 -26.06
N GLY A 420 -18.95 30.78 -26.99
CA GLY A 420 -20.08 31.53 -27.55
C GLY A 420 -20.70 32.53 -26.57
N GLU A 421 -20.02 32.79 -25.45
CA GLU A 421 -20.44 33.75 -24.43
C GLU A 421 -19.87 35.12 -24.76
N ARG A 422 -20.70 36.16 -24.63
CA ARG A 422 -20.24 37.53 -24.73
C ARG A 422 -19.88 38.05 -23.34
N LEU A 423 -18.70 37.67 -22.86
CA LEU A 423 -18.14 38.24 -21.63
C LEU A 423 -17.70 39.69 -21.91
N VAL A 424 -18.14 40.60 -21.05
CA VAL A 424 -17.74 42.02 -21.08
C VAL A 424 -16.65 42.18 -20.02
N PRO A 425 -15.51 42.82 -20.31
CA PRO A 425 -14.49 43.10 -19.31
C PRO A 425 -15.13 43.79 -18.11
N GLU A 426 -14.85 43.30 -16.91
CA GLU A 426 -15.41 43.89 -15.70
C GLU A 426 -14.71 45.24 -15.41
N PRO A 427 -15.47 46.29 -15.05
CA PRO A 427 -14.85 47.53 -14.57
C PRO A 427 -14.15 47.23 -13.25
N ARG A 428 -12.90 47.69 -13.13
CA ARG A 428 -12.07 47.46 -11.95
C ARG A 428 -12.77 47.93 -10.65
N PRO A 429 -12.80 47.13 -9.58
CA PRO A 429 -13.30 47.58 -8.29
C PRO A 429 -12.37 48.65 -7.68
N GLU A 430 -12.95 49.79 -7.26
CA GLU A 430 -12.20 50.84 -6.55
C GLU A 430 -11.98 50.42 -5.08
N GLY A 431 -10.74 50.12 -4.69
CA GLY A 431 -10.34 50.05 -3.28
C GLY A 431 -9.96 48.68 -2.70
N GLU A 432 -9.59 47.69 -3.51
CA GLU A 432 -9.12 46.38 -3.04
C GLU A 432 -7.60 46.32 -2.75
N PRO A 433 -7.13 45.34 -1.92
CA PRO A 433 -5.75 45.25 -1.47
C PRO A 433 -4.71 45.17 -2.62
N GLY A 434 -3.43 45.41 -2.29
CA GLY A 434 -2.33 45.41 -3.25
C GLY A 434 -2.21 44.07 -4.01
N LEU A 435 -1.70 44.09 -5.24
CA LEU A 435 -1.62 42.94 -6.16
C LEU A 435 -0.90 41.73 -5.53
N LEU A 436 0.02 41.99 -4.60
CA LEU A 436 0.74 40.93 -3.89
C LEU A 436 -0.15 40.13 -2.94
N ALA A 437 -1.16 40.76 -2.35
CA ALA A 437 -2.17 40.04 -1.59
C ALA A 437 -2.96 39.11 -2.52
N GLU A 438 -3.32 39.49 -3.75
CA GLU A 438 -3.97 38.54 -4.67
C GLU A 438 -3.03 37.43 -5.17
N ILE A 439 -1.75 37.73 -5.36
CA ILE A 439 -0.74 36.73 -5.74
C ILE A 439 -0.45 35.75 -4.58
N MET A 440 -0.51 36.21 -3.32
CA MET A 440 -0.29 35.39 -2.12
C MET A 440 -1.56 34.74 -1.57
N PHE A 441 -2.74 35.36 -1.64
CA PHE A 441 -4.01 34.82 -1.13
C PHE A 441 -4.57 33.66 -1.95
N MET A 442 -4.08 33.44 -3.18
CA MET A 442 -4.38 32.21 -3.92
C MET A 442 -3.46 31.03 -3.53
N ASP A 443 -2.47 31.26 -2.65
CA ASP A 443 -1.51 30.26 -2.15
C ASP A 443 -1.41 30.18 -0.61
N GLU A 444 -1.96 31.15 0.15
CA GLU A 444 -1.89 31.22 1.62
C GLU A 444 -3.28 31.17 2.28
N ALA A 445 -3.75 29.96 2.57
CA ALA A 445 -4.72 29.69 3.62
C ALA A 445 -4.04 28.84 4.72
N SER A 446 -3.20 29.48 5.53
CA SER A 446 -2.63 29.07 6.85
C SER A 446 -1.37 29.94 7.08
N ASP A 447 -1.05 30.57 8.20
CA ASP A 447 -1.58 30.55 9.55
C ASP A 447 -1.13 31.81 10.32
N GLY A 448 -1.72 32.02 11.50
CA GLY A 448 -1.59 33.18 12.36
C GLY A 448 -0.20 33.44 12.99
N ALA A 449 0.03 34.72 13.27
CA ALA A 449 1.21 35.28 13.90
C ALA A 449 1.36 34.93 15.39
N VAL A 450 2.56 34.54 15.81
CA VAL A 450 3.02 34.60 17.20
C VAL A 450 4.35 35.36 17.24
N VAL A 451 4.35 36.47 17.96
CA VAL A 451 5.52 37.27 18.32
C VAL A 451 6.24 36.59 19.48
N ILE A 452 7.52 36.25 19.34
CA ILE A 452 8.39 35.95 20.48
C ILE A 452 9.63 36.85 20.44
N ASP A 453 9.80 37.49 21.58
CA ASP A 453 10.76 38.49 21.99
C ASP A 453 12.19 37.91 22.05
N THR A 454 13.15 38.70 21.62
CA THR A 454 14.58 38.40 21.63
C THR A 454 15.20 38.88 22.94
N GLU A 455 15.50 37.97 23.87
CA GLU A 455 16.45 38.22 24.96
C GLU A 455 16.76 36.90 25.69
N ASP A 456 17.83 36.20 25.28
CA ASP A 456 18.79 35.49 26.17
C ASP A 456 19.70 34.55 25.36
N SER A 457 20.86 35.08 24.94
CA SER A 457 21.99 34.29 24.43
C SER A 457 23.30 34.99 24.77
N VAL A 458 23.73 34.87 26.04
CA VAL A 458 25.12 35.10 26.46
C VAL A 458 25.44 34.18 27.65
N MET A 459 26.58 33.47 27.55
CA MET A 459 27.28 32.59 28.53
C MET A 459 26.90 31.09 28.44
N MET A 460 27.81 30.11 28.32
CA MET A 460 29.25 30.02 28.67
C MET A 460 30.03 29.04 27.77
N LEU A 461 31.30 29.40 27.59
CA LEU A 461 32.41 28.58 27.11
C LEU A 461 33.05 27.80 28.28
N SER A 462 33.54 26.59 27.97
CA SER A 462 34.79 25.93 28.44
C SER A 462 34.79 24.77 29.48
N MET A 463 35.64 23.76 29.15
CA MET A 463 36.33 22.71 29.96
C MET A 463 35.65 21.33 30.04
N PHE A 464 36.27 20.15 29.84
CA PHE A 464 37.67 19.70 29.84
C PHE A 464 37.85 18.34 29.11
N ILE A 465 39.09 18.05 28.68
CA ILE A 465 39.65 16.78 28.16
C ILE A 465 39.90 15.73 29.28
N ALA A 466 39.72 14.44 28.99
CA ALA A 466 40.56 13.35 29.50
C ALA A 466 40.53 12.13 28.55
N ALA A 467 41.72 11.60 28.27
CA ALA A 467 42.01 10.48 27.39
C ALA A 467 41.89 9.12 28.10
N ASP A 468 41.73 8.03 27.34
CA ASP A 468 42.47 6.79 27.59
C ASP A 468 42.61 5.95 26.30
N ASP A 469 43.84 5.54 26.02
CA ASP A 469 44.29 4.61 24.98
C ASP A 469 44.27 3.18 25.53
N ASP A 470 43.83 2.18 24.75
CA ASP A 470 44.46 0.84 24.68
C ASP A 470 43.68 -0.11 23.76
N ALA A 471 44.27 -0.49 22.61
CA ALA A 471 44.42 -1.88 22.15
C ALA A 471 45.02 -1.96 20.72
N ALA A 472 46.02 -2.82 20.57
CA ALA A 472 46.87 -3.01 19.40
C ALA A 472 46.22 -3.80 18.23
N PRO A 473 46.67 -3.61 16.97
CA PRO A 473 46.19 -4.40 15.84
C PRO A 473 47.00 -5.68 15.62
N LEU A 474 46.29 -6.77 15.28
CA LEU A 474 46.82 -8.07 14.92
C LEU A 474 47.19 -8.09 13.42
N VAL A 475 48.42 -8.50 13.09
CA VAL A 475 48.94 -8.69 11.72
C VAL A 475 49.05 -10.18 11.41
N LEU A 476 48.61 -10.62 10.21
CA LEU A 476 49.13 -11.82 9.49
C LEU A 476 48.68 -11.80 7.99
N PRO A 477 49.31 -12.58 7.08
CA PRO A 477 50.12 -12.07 5.95
C PRO A 477 49.52 -12.25 4.53
N PRO A 478 50.16 -11.69 3.46
CA PRO A 478 49.69 -11.80 2.08
C PRO A 478 50.38 -12.91 1.25
N GLY A 479 49.65 -13.42 0.24
CA GLY A 479 50.16 -14.20 -0.90
C GLY A 479 49.01 -14.59 -1.84
N SER A 480 48.72 -13.83 -2.90
CA SER A 480 49.34 -13.79 -4.23
C SER A 480 48.76 -14.82 -5.22
N ILE A 481 47.94 -14.37 -6.18
CA ILE A 481 47.77 -15.00 -7.50
C ILE A 481 47.69 -13.89 -8.57
N GLU A 482 48.58 -13.97 -9.55
CA GLU A 482 48.69 -13.09 -10.73
C GLU A 482 47.56 -13.36 -11.73
N ILE A 483 46.99 -12.30 -12.34
CA ILE A 483 46.21 -12.41 -13.57
C ILE A 483 46.88 -11.55 -14.65
N GLY A 484 47.35 -12.22 -15.70
CA GLY A 484 47.94 -11.61 -16.89
C GLY A 484 46.88 -10.93 -17.75
N ARG A 485 47.15 -9.67 -18.10
CA ARG A 485 46.42 -8.91 -19.13
C ARG A 485 46.84 -9.37 -20.54
N THR A 486 45.88 -9.67 -21.39
CA THR A 486 46.05 -9.65 -22.86
C THR A 486 45.10 -8.63 -23.47
N THR A 487 45.70 -7.57 -24.01
CA THR A 487 45.07 -6.54 -24.84
C THR A 487 44.94 -7.01 -26.29
N ALA A 488 43.78 -6.80 -26.91
CA ALA A 488 43.64 -6.72 -28.36
C ALA A 488 42.62 -5.62 -28.71
N PRO A 489 42.92 -4.73 -29.69
CA PRO A 489 42.04 -3.63 -30.06
C PRO A 489 41.11 -4.03 -31.21
N VAL A 490 39.90 -3.47 -31.25
CA VAL A 490 39.07 -3.45 -32.45
C VAL A 490 38.69 -2.01 -32.76
N ASP A 491 39.12 -1.59 -33.94
CA ASP A 491 38.91 -0.31 -34.57
C ASP A 491 37.46 -0.11 -35.06
N ALA A 492 37.05 1.16 -34.93
CA ALA A 492 36.34 1.98 -35.90
C ALA A 492 34.95 1.56 -36.43
N GLY A 493 33.97 2.39 -36.03
CA GLY A 493 33.22 3.16 -37.01
C GLY A 493 31.71 3.08 -36.85
N ILE A 494 31.08 4.20 -36.48
CA ILE A 494 29.87 4.76 -37.12
C ILE A 494 29.68 6.19 -36.58
N SER A 495 29.86 7.12 -37.52
CA SER A 495 29.17 8.39 -37.76
C SER A 495 28.39 9.08 -36.65
N GLN A 496 28.83 10.31 -36.35
CA GLN A 496 28.08 11.39 -35.70
C GLN A 496 26.68 11.58 -36.32
N LEU A 497 25.67 11.59 -35.47
CA LEU A 497 24.38 12.23 -35.72
C LEU A 497 24.24 13.33 -34.66
N ASP A 498 24.45 14.58 -35.06
CA ASP A 498 24.09 15.74 -34.26
C ASP A 498 22.57 15.82 -34.23
N ILE A 499 21.97 15.57 -33.08
CA ILE A 499 20.58 15.93 -32.78
C ILE A 499 20.63 16.84 -31.56
N ASP A 500 20.41 18.14 -31.79
CA ASP A 500 20.08 19.08 -30.74
C ASP A 500 18.73 18.66 -30.12
N LEU A 501 18.77 18.15 -28.89
CA LEU A 501 17.59 17.87 -28.08
C LEU A 501 17.57 18.88 -26.92
N GLU A 502 16.69 19.87 -27.03
CA GLU A 502 16.22 20.64 -25.87
C GLU A 502 15.50 19.68 -24.92
N VAL A 503 16.04 19.54 -23.72
CA VAL A 503 15.48 18.71 -22.65
C VAL A 503 14.29 19.45 -22.03
N ASP A 504 13.11 18.83 -22.13
CA ASP A 504 11.87 19.31 -21.53
C ASP A 504 11.90 19.12 -19.99
N GLN A 505 11.93 20.23 -19.25
CA GLN A 505 12.00 20.24 -17.78
C GLN A 505 10.68 19.81 -17.10
N SER A 506 9.58 19.59 -17.84
CA SER A 506 8.31 19.14 -17.27
C SER A 506 8.30 17.66 -16.85
N MET A 507 9.32 16.87 -17.22
CA MET A 507 9.38 15.43 -16.90
C MET A 507 9.72 15.11 -15.43
N VAL A 508 10.10 16.11 -14.61
CA VAL A 508 10.55 15.88 -13.21
C VAL A 508 9.46 16.19 -12.16
N GLN A 509 8.39 16.92 -12.51
CA GLN A 509 7.43 17.46 -11.52
C GLN A 509 6.14 16.63 -11.30
N GLN A 510 5.96 15.47 -11.94
CA GLN A 510 4.73 14.67 -11.83
C GLN A 510 4.95 13.25 -11.30
N VAL A 511 5.76 13.11 -10.25
CA VAL A 511 5.82 11.86 -9.47
C VAL A 511 4.92 12.05 -8.23
N SER A 512 3.66 11.64 -8.32
CA SER A 512 2.78 11.59 -7.16
C SER A 512 3.23 10.47 -6.21
N ALA A 513 3.60 10.82 -4.98
CA ALA A 513 3.97 9.86 -3.94
C ALA A 513 2.76 8.96 -3.55
N PRO A 514 3.00 7.71 -3.10
CA PRO A 514 1.95 6.78 -2.65
C PRO A 514 1.17 7.31 -1.43
N ASP A 515 -0.05 6.80 -1.24
CA ASP A 515 -1.04 7.21 -0.23
C ASP A 515 -0.58 6.92 1.23
N ALA A 516 0.32 7.76 1.73
CA ALA A 516 0.83 7.74 3.10
C ALA A 516 -0.25 8.02 4.18
N GLY A 517 -1.47 8.41 3.77
CA GLY A 517 -2.59 8.62 4.68
C GLY A 517 -3.20 7.32 5.24
N SER A 518 -2.94 6.16 4.63
CA SER A 518 -3.53 4.88 5.04
C SER A 518 -2.96 4.36 6.36
N THR A 519 -1.67 4.51 6.61
CA THR A 519 -1.01 4.08 7.86
C THR A 519 -1.51 4.91 9.03
N VAL A 520 -1.61 6.24 8.90
CA VAL A 520 -2.07 7.10 10.01
C VAL A 520 -3.55 6.91 10.33
N ARG A 521 -4.40 6.63 9.32
CA ARG A 521 -5.81 6.29 9.56
C ARG A 521 -5.98 5.09 10.49
N GLN A 522 -4.98 4.22 10.58
CA GLN A 522 -5.03 3.11 11.54
C GLN A 522 -4.94 3.66 12.96
N TRP A 523 -4.11 4.66 13.25
CA TRP A 523 -3.71 5.03 14.61
C TRP A 523 -4.77 5.78 15.41
N ILE A 524 -5.68 6.43 14.70
CA ILE A 524 -6.68 7.32 15.26
C ILE A 524 -8.05 6.66 15.02
N PRO A 525 -8.80 6.28 16.07
CA PRO A 525 -10.11 5.67 15.87
C PRO A 525 -11.05 6.62 15.13
N GLY A 526 -11.93 6.06 14.30
CA GLY A 526 -13.06 6.82 13.76
C GLY A 526 -14.06 7.22 14.84
N PRO A 527 -15.06 8.06 14.50
CA PRO A 527 -16.10 8.45 15.45
C PRO A 527 -16.86 7.22 15.97
N ILE A 528 -17.46 7.31 17.15
CA ILE A 528 -18.45 6.35 17.62
C ILE A 528 -19.52 6.22 16.53
N SER A 529 -19.80 5.00 16.05
CA SER A 529 -20.87 4.79 15.08
C SER A 529 -22.20 4.59 15.79
N ARG A 530 -23.30 4.94 15.11
CA ARG A 530 -24.65 4.70 15.63
C ARG A 530 -24.87 3.21 15.87
N GLU A 531 -24.41 2.36 14.96
CA GLU A 531 -24.48 0.91 15.07
C GLU A 531 -23.72 0.42 16.31
N TRP A 532 -22.50 0.92 16.52
CA TRP A 532 -21.67 0.56 17.68
C TRP A 532 -22.36 0.91 18.99
N LEU A 533 -22.95 2.11 19.08
CA LEU A 533 -23.66 2.54 20.27
C LEU A 533 -24.91 1.66 20.47
N SER A 534 -25.76 1.55 19.45
CA SER A 534 -27.02 0.79 19.53
C SER A 534 -26.86 -0.68 19.88
N SER A 535 -25.74 -1.32 19.47
CA SER A 535 -25.50 -2.73 19.80
C SER A 535 -25.09 -2.96 21.26
N ARG A 536 -24.67 -1.90 21.97
CA ARG A 536 -24.18 -1.97 23.35
C ARG A 536 -25.20 -1.48 24.37
N ILE A 537 -26.31 -0.94 23.88
CA ILE A 537 -27.27 -0.23 24.72
C ILE A 537 -28.68 -0.72 24.45
N THR A 538 -29.38 -1.07 25.51
CA THR A 538 -30.83 -1.29 25.46
C THR A 538 -31.50 0.05 25.68
N CYS A 539 -32.14 0.57 24.64
CA CYS A 539 -32.86 1.83 24.66
C CYS A 539 -34.27 1.61 24.10
N SER A 540 -35.23 2.34 24.66
CA SER A 540 -36.57 2.47 24.10
C SER A 540 -36.54 3.30 22.81
N SER A 541 -37.62 3.25 22.02
CA SER A 541 -37.73 4.05 20.80
C SER A 541 -37.60 5.55 21.09
N ASP A 542 -38.15 6.04 22.20
CA ASP A 542 -38.08 7.45 22.57
C ASP A 542 -36.66 7.85 22.99
N GLU A 543 -35.92 6.95 23.66
CA GLU A 543 -34.52 7.17 24.02
C GLU A 543 -33.61 7.16 22.77
N LEU A 544 -33.93 6.33 21.76
CA LEU A 544 -33.22 6.33 20.47
C LEU A 544 -33.36 7.68 19.75
N ASP A 545 -34.53 8.30 19.76
CA ASP A 545 -34.74 9.63 19.16
C ASP A 545 -33.87 10.69 19.86
N ILE A 546 -33.71 10.61 21.18
CA ILE A 546 -32.84 11.50 21.95
C ILE A 546 -31.37 11.26 21.60
N ILE A 547 -30.95 9.99 21.54
CA ILE A 547 -29.59 9.59 21.16
C ILE A 547 -29.26 10.09 19.75
N ASP A 548 -30.20 10.01 18.80
CA ASP A 548 -29.99 10.49 17.43
C ASP A 548 -29.72 12.00 17.37
N VAL A 549 -30.40 12.79 18.19
CA VAL A 549 -30.14 14.24 18.29
C VAL A 549 -28.76 14.51 18.89
N LEU A 550 -28.41 13.84 19.99
CA LEU A 550 -27.08 13.97 20.61
C LEU A 550 -25.96 13.50 19.67
N TYR A 551 -26.24 12.48 18.86
CA TYR A 551 -25.31 11.92 17.89
C TYR A 551 -25.00 12.91 16.75
N GLN A 552 -25.99 13.68 16.30
CA GLN A 552 -25.77 14.75 15.31
C GLN A 552 -24.80 15.81 15.86
N ASP A 553 -24.99 16.24 17.11
CA ASP A 553 -24.09 17.19 17.75
C ASP A 553 -22.67 16.61 17.91
N TYR A 554 -22.56 15.32 18.26
CA TYR A 554 -21.28 14.61 18.30
C TYR A 554 -20.59 14.58 16.92
N GLN A 555 -21.31 14.28 15.85
CA GLN A 555 -20.76 14.25 14.48
C GLN A 555 -20.23 15.63 14.05
N ILE A 556 -20.93 16.71 14.37
CA ILE A 556 -20.47 18.08 14.06
C ILE A 556 -19.15 18.38 14.79
N ARG A 557 -19.06 18.05 16.07
CA ARG A 557 -17.84 18.24 16.86
C ARG A 557 -16.71 17.33 16.41
N TRP A 558 -17.03 16.11 15.98
CA TRP A 558 -16.05 15.20 15.41
C TRP A 558 -15.46 15.75 14.11
N GLN A 559 -16.28 16.31 13.22
CA GLN A 559 -15.80 16.95 11.98
C GLN A 559 -14.88 18.14 12.27
N GLN A 560 -15.19 18.92 13.31
CA GLN A 560 -14.31 20.00 13.77
C GLN A 560 -12.98 19.45 14.29
N LEU A 561 -13.01 18.46 15.17
CA LEU A 561 -11.81 17.77 15.67
C LEU A 561 -10.98 17.18 14.53
N GLU A 562 -11.64 16.58 13.53
CA GLU A 562 -10.98 16.02 12.36
C GLU A 562 -10.28 17.08 11.52
N THR A 563 -10.88 18.25 11.36
CA THR A 563 -10.31 19.38 10.61
C THR A 563 -9.16 20.04 11.38
N ASP A 564 -9.41 20.38 12.65
CA ASP A 564 -8.53 21.24 13.45
C ASP A 564 -7.35 20.48 14.06
N VAL A 565 -7.48 19.16 14.25
CA VAL A 565 -6.50 18.35 15.01
C VAL A 565 -6.08 17.12 14.25
N LEU A 566 -7.02 16.25 13.84
CA LEU A 566 -6.66 14.95 13.28
C LEU A 566 -6.02 15.08 11.89
N THR A 567 -6.46 16.03 11.08
CA THR A 567 -5.87 16.29 9.75
C THR A 567 -4.44 16.81 9.87
N PRO A 568 -4.13 17.83 10.69
CA PRO A 568 -2.75 18.23 10.97
C PRO A 568 -1.87 17.08 11.48
N VAL A 569 -2.36 16.29 12.44
CA VAL A 569 -1.63 15.11 12.97
C VAL A 569 -1.40 14.07 11.87
N ARG A 570 -2.37 13.85 10.98
CA ARG A 570 -2.23 12.95 9.82
C ARG A 570 -1.21 13.44 8.83
N LEU A 571 -1.19 14.73 8.56
CA LEU A 571 -0.19 15.33 7.69
C LEU A 571 1.21 15.25 8.32
N SER A 572 1.34 15.46 9.64
CA SER A 572 2.64 15.37 10.33
C SER A 572 3.18 13.94 10.42
N THR A 573 2.32 12.93 10.43
CA THR A 573 2.70 11.52 10.53
C THR A 573 2.82 10.81 9.18
N ALA A 574 2.15 11.29 8.13
CA ALA A 574 2.25 10.76 6.76
C ALA A 574 3.59 11.11 6.06
N GLY A 575 4.58 11.59 6.82
CA GLY A 575 5.76 12.31 6.39
C GLY A 575 6.84 11.56 5.59
N HIS A 576 6.46 10.63 4.72
CA HIS A 576 7.41 9.87 3.89
C HIS A 576 7.40 10.29 2.41
N GLY A 577 6.80 11.45 2.08
CA GLY A 577 6.82 12.04 0.73
C GLY A 577 7.99 12.99 0.52
N LEU A 578 8.50 13.07 -0.72
CA LEU A 578 9.71 13.83 -1.11
C LEU A 578 9.58 15.37 -1.05
N ASP A 579 8.37 15.92 -0.84
CA ASP A 579 8.09 17.36 -0.76
C ASP A 579 7.50 17.74 0.60
N MET A 580 8.35 17.73 1.63
CA MET A 580 7.92 18.02 3.01
C MET A 580 8.31 19.44 3.39
N PRO A 581 7.34 20.37 3.55
CA PRO A 581 7.63 21.79 3.68
C PRO A 581 8.20 22.22 5.04
N ASP A 582 8.28 21.34 6.06
CA ASP A 582 8.77 21.74 7.39
C ASP A 582 9.30 20.56 8.25
N PRO A 583 10.63 20.29 8.30
CA PRO A 583 11.20 19.22 9.10
C PRO A 583 10.93 19.36 10.62
N GLU A 584 10.67 20.57 11.13
CA GLU A 584 10.34 20.77 12.54
C GLU A 584 8.97 20.19 12.90
N ARG A 585 8.00 20.22 11.98
CA ARG A 585 6.66 19.61 12.17
C ARG A 585 6.69 18.09 12.18
N HIS A 586 7.75 17.50 11.66
CA HIS A 586 7.95 16.05 11.59
C HIS A 586 8.96 15.54 12.63
N ALA A 587 9.39 16.41 13.54
CA ALA A 587 10.18 16.00 14.68
C ALA A 587 9.42 14.90 15.46
N PRO A 588 10.07 13.80 15.85
CA PRO A 588 9.41 12.67 16.52
C PRO A 588 8.73 13.08 17.82
N GLU A 589 9.27 14.08 18.52
CA GLU A 589 8.67 14.68 19.71
C GLU A 589 7.35 15.40 19.38
N VAL A 590 7.30 16.10 18.25
CA VAL A 590 6.10 16.79 17.76
C VAL A 590 5.05 15.76 17.37
N ILE A 591 5.42 14.75 16.60
CA ILE A 591 4.52 13.64 16.22
C ILE A 591 3.93 12.96 17.48
N ALA A 592 4.77 12.57 18.43
CA ALA A 592 4.32 11.90 19.65
C ALA A 592 3.44 12.80 20.53
N ARG A 593 3.77 14.09 20.65
CA ARG A 593 2.97 15.08 21.36
C ARG A 593 1.61 15.27 20.69
N ASP A 594 1.59 15.40 19.37
CA ASP A 594 0.39 15.68 18.59
C ASP A 594 -0.55 14.47 18.58
N LEU A 595 -0.02 13.24 18.46
CA LEU A 595 -0.78 12.00 18.65
C LEU A 595 -1.39 11.89 20.06
N LYS A 596 -0.60 12.20 21.11
CA LYS A 596 -1.11 12.21 22.49
C LYS A 596 -2.22 13.26 22.69
N SER A 597 -2.03 14.45 22.13
CA SER A 597 -3.01 15.53 22.17
C SER A 597 -4.30 15.15 21.44
N ALA A 598 -4.18 14.61 20.22
CA ALA A 598 -5.30 14.14 19.43
C ALA A 598 -6.12 13.08 20.17
N MET A 599 -5.47 12.08 20.78
CA MET A 599 -6.21 11.09 21.55
C MET A 599 -6.85 11.65 22.82
N SER A 600 -6.19 12.58 23.52
CA SER A 600 -6.82 13.26 24.67
C SER A 600 -8.11 13.95 24.25
N GLN A 601 -8.11 14.64 23.12
CA GLN A 601 -9.29 15.35 22.61
C GLN A 601 -10.38 14.39 22.10
N ILE A 602 -10.01 13.27 21.48
CA ILE A 602 -10.96 12.20 21.14
C ILE A 602 -11.62 11.65 22.40
N HIS A 603 -10.84 11.35 23.45
CA HIS A 603 -11.38 10.86 24.71
C HIS A 603 -12.29 11.89 25.40
N GLU A 604 -11.95 13.17 25.37
CA GLU A 604 -12.79 14.24 25.90
C GLU A 604 -14.11 14.35 25.15
N LEU A 605 -14.07 14.29 23.81
CA LEU A 605 -15.27 14.35 22.97
C LEU A 605 -16.16 13.11 23.15
N ASP A 606 -15.57 11.92 23.15
CA ASP A 606 -16.28 10.65 23.37
C ASP A 606 -16.89 10.59 24.77
N SER A 607 -16.16 11.02 25.81
CA SER A 607 -16.66 11.06 27.18
C SER A 607 -17.81 12.08 27.32
N TRP A 608 -17.66 13.28 26.74
CA TRP A 608 -18.74 14.27 26.71
C TRP A 608 -20.00 13.69 26.07
N PHE A 609 -19.89 13.04 24.91
CA PHE A 609 -21.03 12.46 24.21
C PHE A 609 -21.69 11.34 25.04
N LEU A 610 -20.88 10.41 25.57
CA LEU A 610 -21.39 9.31 26.39
C LEU A 610 -22.03 9.81 27.69
N ASP A 611 -21.50 10.85 28.33
CA ASP A 611 -22.10 11.50 29.51
C ASP A 611 -23.44 12.16 29.16
N GLN A 612 -23.56 12.81 27.99
CA GLN A 612 -24.84 13.35 27.52
C GLN A 612 -25.85 12.23 27.29
N VAL A 613 -25.43 11.12 26.67
CA VAL A 613 -26.27 9.95 26.45
C VAL A 613 -26.72 9.36 27.79
N GLY A 614 -25.79 9.07 28.70
CA GLY A 614 -26.05 8.47 30.01
C GLY A 614 -26.86 9.35 30.97
N SER A 615 -26.81 10.68 30.83
CA SER A 615 -27.68 11.60 31.59
C SER A 615 -29.08 11.76 30.99
N SER A 616 -29.23 11.49 29.69
CA SER A 616 -30.50 11.61 28.97
C SER A 616 -31.34 10.33 29.02
N ILE A 617 -30.70 9.19 29.27
CA ILE A 617 -31.34 7.88 29.40
C ILE A 617 -31.14 7.33 30.81
N SER A 618 -31.94 6.36 31.23
CA SER A 618 -31.93 5.89 32.63
C SER A 618 -30.80 4.90 32.94
N TRP A 619 -29.57 5.18 32.48
CA TRP A 619 -28.42 4.30 32.73
C TRP A 619 -27.92 4.38 34.17
N SER A 620 -27.44 3.23 34.65
CA SER A 620 -26.59 3.21 35.82
C SER A 620 -25.20 3.79 35.50
N GLU A 621 -24.55 4.38 36.50
CA GLU A 621 -23.18 4.88 36.39
C GLU A 621 -22.20 3.76 35.96
N ASP A 622 -22.45 2.52 36.37
CA ASP A 622 -21.64 1.36 36.02
C ASP A 622 -21.76 1.00 34.52
N GLU A 623 -22.96 1.08 33.93
CA GLU A 623 -23.19 0.83 32.50
C GLU A 623 -22.52 1.91 31.65
N LEU A 624 -22.68 3.18 32.03
CA LEU A 624 -22.02 4.29 31.34
C LEU A 624 -20.49 4.12 31.36
N ASN A 625 -19.92 3.89 32.53
CA ASN A 625 -18.49 3.70 32.70
C ASN A 625 -17.95 2.51 31.90
N ARG A 626 -18.74 1.43 31.78
CA ARG A 626 -18.40 0.26 30.97
C ARG A 626 -18.34 0.61 29.47
N VAL A 627 -19.34 1.33 28.94
CA VAL A 627 -19.34 1.76 27.53
C VAL A 627 -18.16 2.71 27.25
N ILE A 628 -17.87 3.63 28.17
CA ILE A 628 -16.71 4.53 28.05
C ILE A 628 -15.40 3.74 27.98
N ARG A 629 -15.18 2.77 28.87
CA ARG A 629 -13.96 1.93 28.86
C ARG A 629 -13.85 1.09 27.59
N ALA A 630 -14.94 0.47 27.14
CA ALA A 630 -14.98 -0.27 25.89
C ALA A 630 -14.55 0.61 24.70
N ARG A 631 -15.07 1.84 24.64
CA ARG A 631 -14.67 2.81 23.61
C ARG A 631 -13.18 3.18 23.69
N ARG A 632 -12.64 3.42 24.88
CA ARG A 632 -11.20 3.70 25.06
C ARG A 632 -10.33 2.54 24.60
N ARG A 633 -10.71 1.29 24.89
CA ARG A 633 -9.97 0.13 24.38
C ARG A 633 -9.99 0.04 22.86
N VAL A 634 -11.15 0.25 22.23
CA VAL A 634 -11.23 0.30 20.75
C VAL A 634 -10.30 1.39 20.20
N ALA A 635 -10.26 2.57 20.83
CA ALA A 635 -9.35 3.64 20.48
C ALA A 635 -7.87 3.22 20.59
N HIS A 636 -7.50 2.60 21.71
CA HIS A 636 -6.15 2.12 21.95
C HIS A 636 -5.73 0.98 21.03
N GLN A 637 -6.67 0.13 20.59
CA GLN A 637 -6.40 -0.98 19.67
C GLN A 637 -6.12 -0.53 18.23
N HIS A 638 -6.80 0.52 17.76
CA HIS A 638 -6.60 1.08 16.41
C HIS A 638 -5.17 1.67 16.26
N GLY A 639 -4.62 2.22 17.34
CA GLY A 639 -3.24 2.69 17.48
C GLY A 639 -2.12 1.70 17.17
N ILE A 640 -2.43 0.40 17.08
CA ILE A 640 -1.45 -0.68 17.13
C ILE A 640 -1.38 -1.27 15.74
N ASP A 641 -0.50 -0.70 14.91
CA ASP A 641 -0.03 -1.45 13.76
C ASP A 641 0.57 -2.74 14.33
N SER A 642 -0.11 -3.87 14.12
CA SER A 642 0.41 -5.19 14.36
C SER A 642 1.55 -5.35 13.35
N GLY A 643 2.68 -4.67 13.62
CA GLY A 643 3.57 -4.16 12.59
C GLY A 643 3.88 -5.24 11.58
N PHE A 644 3.91 -4.90 10.29
CA PHE A 644 4.07 -5.78 9.11
C PHE A 644 4.33 -7.27 9.39
N MET A 645 5.39 -7.60 10.15
CA MET A 645 5.68 -8.93 10.71
C MET A 645 4.48 -9.62 11.35
N LYS A 646 3.72 -9.04 12.29
CA LYS A 646 2.61 -9.74 12.98
C LYS A 646 1.44 -10.07 12.05
N GLY A 647 1.19 -9.21 11.05
CA GLY A 647 0.25 -9.49 9.96
C GLY A 647 0.73 -10.57 8.99
N LEU A 648 2.05 -10.70 8.81
CA LEU A 648 2.69 -11.74 8.01
C LEU A 648 2.77 -13.10 8.74
N LEU A 649 3.09 -13.08 10.04
CA LEU A 649 3.60 -14.20 10.83
C LEU A 649 2.53 -15.20 11.33
N MET A 650 1.32 -15.22 10.76
CA MET A 650 0.25 -16.12 11.23
C MET A 650 0.01 -16.03 12.76
N ALA A 651 0.36 -14.89 13.38
CA ALA A 651 0.39 -14.74 14.82
C ALA A 651 -1.04 -14.76 15.40
N SER A 652 -1.17 -15.22 16.64
CA SER A 652 -2.45 -15.09 17.34
C SER A 652 -2.77 -13.60 17.56
N ARG A 653 -4.06 -13.28 17.58
CA ARG A 653 -4.57 -11.94 17.93
C ARG A 653 -5.24 -11.95 19.29
N GLU A 654 -4.80 -12.83 20.17
CA GLU A 654 -5.46 -13.06 21.44
C GLU A 654 -5.51 -11.78 22.27
N GLU A 655 -4.45 -10.99 22.32
CA GLU A 655 -4.35 -9.69 23.01
C GLU A 655 -5.21 -8.58 22.39
N GLU A 656 -5.70 -8.75 21.17
CA GLU A 656 -6.61 -7.79 20.51
C GLU A 656 -8.08 -8.10 20.81
N VAL A 657 -8.39 -9.30 21.31
CA VAL A 657 -9.77 -9.69 21.59
C VAL A 657 -10.27 -9.02 22.86
N ASP A 658 -11.28 -8.16 22.73
CA ASP A 658 -12.05 -7.65 23.85
C ASP A 658 -13.16 -8.64 24.22
N LEU A 659 -12.99 -9.32 25.36
CA LEU A 659 -13.97 -10.29 25.85
C LEU A 659 -15.34 -9.65 26.14
N LEU A 660 -15.37 -8.40 26.61
CA LEU A 660 -16.63 -7.71 26.85
C LEU A 660 -17.43 -7.55 25.56
N GLU A 661 -16.73 -7.19 24.48
CA GLU A 661 -17.35 -7.01 23.17
C GLU A 661 -17.88 -8.31 22.57
N LEU A 662 -17.15 -9.41 22.79
CA LEU A 662 -17.65 -10.73 22.45
C LEU A 662 -18.94 -11.07 23.20
N GLY A 663 -19.00 -10.79 24.51
CA GLY A 663 -20.16 -11.11 25.34
C GLY A 663 -21.44 -10.37 24.93
N ILE A 664 -21.34 -9.10 24.52
CA ILE A 664 -22.50 -8.24 24.18
C ILE A 664 -23.25 -8.75 22.94
N GLY A 665 -22.53 -9.21 21.91
CA GLY A 665 -23.13 -9.66 20.64
C GLY A 665 -23.69 -11.08 20.68
N MET A 666 -23.52 -11.81 21.78
CA MET A 666 -23.82 -13.23 21.84
C MET A 666 -25.25 -13.52 22.35
N PRO A 667 -25.95 -14.50 21.75
CA PRO A 667 -27.29 -14.90 22.20
C PRO A 667 -27.21 -15.81 23.44
N LEU A 668 -26.67 -15.29 24.54
CA LEU A 668 -26.58 -15.98 25.83
C LEU A 668 -27.94 -16.00 26.54
N SER A 669 -28.15 -16.99 27.41
CA SER A 669 -29.30 -17.00 28.33
C SER A 669 -29.20 -15.84 29.32
N ASP A 670 -30.31 -15.36 29.88
CA ASP A 670 -30.28 -14.24 30.85
C ASP A 670 -29.37 -14.58 32.05
N GLN A 671 -29.41 -15.84 32.51
CA GLN A 671 -28.51 -16.34 33.56
C GLN A 671 -27.04 -16.26 33.14
N ASP A 672 -26.68 -16.74 31.96
CA ASP A 672 -25.30 -16.69 31.48
C ASP A 672 -24.84 -15.24 31.26
N ARG A 673 -25.73 -14.35 30.79
CA ARG A 673 -25.43 -12.91 30.64
C ARG A 673 -25.10 -12.27 31.98
N ASP A 674 -25.89 -12.53 33.02
CA ASP A 674 -25.64 -11.99 34.36
C ASP A 674 -24.29 -12.50 34.91
N MET A 675 -23.98 -13.78 34.67
CA MET A 675 -22.71 -14.39 35.10
C MET A 675 -21.51 -13.82 34.34
N VAL A 676 -21.60 -13.68 33.01
CA VAL A 676 -20.60 -13.01 32.17
C VAL A 676 -20.43 -11.56 32.61
N ALA A 677 -21.51 -10.82 32.81
CA ALA A 677 -21.48 -9.41 33.18
C ALA A 677 -20.82 -9.17 34.54
N HIS A 678 -21.00 -10.09 35.50
CA HIS A 678 -20.34 -10.04 36.81
C HIS A 678 -18.85 -10.41 36.68
N ALA A 679 -18.54 -11.51 36.00
CA ALA A 679 -17.17 -11.98 35.84
C ALA A 679 -16.29 -11.00 35.03
N LEU A 680 -16.87 -10.30 34.06
CA LEU A 680 -16.18 -9.30 33.27
C LEU A 680 -15.88 -7.99 34.01
N GLN A 681 -16.42 -7.73 35.21
CA GLN A 681 -16.12 -6.47 35.92
C GLN A 681 -14.63 -6.34 36.26
N ALA A 682 -14.00 -7.42 36.74
CA ALA A 682 -12.57 -7.44 37.05
C ALA A 682 -11.71 -7.40 35.77
N TYR A 683 -12.15 -8.09 34.72
CA TYR A 683 -11.53 -8.06 33.41
C TYR A 683 -11.51 -6.65 32.83
N ASP A 684 -12.66 -5.97 32.82
CA ASP A 684 -12.88 -4.68 32.15
C ASP A 684 -11.92 -3.60 32.67
N LEU A 685 -11.74 -3.51 33.99
CA LEU A 685 -10.79 -2.59 34.60
C LEU A 685 -9.34 -2.92 34.22
N ARG A 686 -8.96 -4.20 34.32
CA ARG A 686 -7.58 -4.61 34.05
C ARG A 686 -7.22 -4.50 32.57
N ALA A 687 -8.16 -4.81 31.68
CA ALA A 687 -7.99 -4.68 30.23
C ALA A 687 -7.85 -3.20 29.82
N ASP A 688 -8.67 -2.30 30.38
CA ASP A 688 -8.55 -0.86 30.14
C ASP A 688 -7.15 -0.32 30.54
N GLU A 689 -6.66 -0.70 31.72
CA GLU A 689 -5.31 -0.35 32.17
C GLU A 689 -4.22 -0.86 31.23
N LEU A 690 -4.27 -2.14 30.83
CA LEU A 690 -3.27 -2.75 29.96
C LEU A 690 -3.27 -2.15 28.56
N HIS A 691 -4.45 -1.91 27.98
CA HIS A 691 -4.56 -1.25 26.67
C HIS A 691 -4.04 0.19 26.71
N ALA A 692 -4.31 0.94 27.79
CA ALA A 692 -3.76 2.29 27.95
C ALA A 692 -2.23 2.29 28.07
N GLN A 693 -1.66 1.34 28.83
CA GLN A 693 -0.21 1.15 28.92
C GLN A 693 0.39 0.79 27.55
N ARG A 694 -0.23 -0.18 26.85
CA ARG A 694 0.21 -0.65 25.53
C ARG A 694 0.19 0.48 24.51
N TRP A 695 -0.87 1.28 24.47
CA TRP A 695 -0.96 2.43 23.58
C TRP A 695 0.10 3.50 23.88
N SER A 696 0.32 3.82 25.16
CA SER A 696 1.37 4.76 25.56
C SER A 696 2.76 4.28 25.16
N GLU A 697 3.05 2.98 25.34
CA GLU A 697 4.32 2.39 24.92
C GLU A 697 4.46 2.38 23.40
N ASN A 698 3.37 2.15 22.66
CA ASN A 698 3.42 2.17 21.20
C ASN A 698 3.75 3.56 20.66
N ILE A 699 3.23 4.63 21.27
CA ILE A 699 3.62 6.01 20.91
C ILE A 699 5.11 6.24 21.17
N GLU A 700 5.65 5.74 22.29
CA GLU A 700 7.08 5.88 22.57
C GLU A 700 7.91 5.07 21.56
N ASN A 701 7.49 3.85 21.21
CA ASN A 701 8.14 3.04 20.18
C ASN A 701 8.18 3.77 18.84
N THR A 702 7.06 4.36 18.44
CA THR A 702 6.92 5.15 17.20
C THR A 702 7.86 6.34 17.17
N LYS A 703 7.90 7.08 18.28
CA LYS A 703 8.81 8.21 18.45
C LYS A 703 10.26 7.75 18.29
N LEU A 704 10.65 6.66 18.95
CA LEU A 704 12.00 6.12 18.87
C LEU A 704 12.35 5.65 17.45
N ASN A 705 11.42 4.98 16.75
CA ASN A 705 11.59 4.59 15.35
C ASN A 705 11.74 5.80 14.43
N ALA A 706 10.93 6.84 14.60
CA ALA A 706 11.04 8.08 13.82
C ALA A 706 12.37 8.82 14.11
N GLN A 707 12.83 8.85 15.37
CA GLN A 707 14.15 9.40 15.72
C GLN A 707 15.29 8.63 15.05
N ALA A 708 15.21 7.29 15.07
CA ALA A 708 16.23 6.46 14.46
C ALA A 708 16.23 6.59 12.94
N PHE A 709 15.06 6.72 12.32
CA PHE A 709 14.93 7.00 10.89
C PHE A 709 15.54 8.36 10.52
N LEU A 710 15.21 9.44 11.23
CA LEU A 710 15.77 10.76 10.94
C LEU A 710 17.28 10.78 11.10
N ARG A 711 17.82 10.14 12.15
CA ARG A 711 19.28 10.00 12.30
C ARG A 711 19.93 9.19 11.19
N ALA A 712 19.23 8.16 10.68
CA ALA A 712 19.72 7.41 9.53
C ALA A 712 19.76 8.29 8.28
N VAL A 713 18.73 9.12 8.05
CA VAL A 713 18.72 10.11 6.96
C VAL A 713 19.84 11.13 7.12
N GLU A 714 20.01 11.72 8.30
CA GLU A 714 21.11 12.66 8.61
C GLU A 714 22.48 12.01 8.36
N ALA A 715 22.69 10.78 8.83
CA ALA A 715 23.94 10.04 8.60
C ALA A 715 24.17 9.78 7.10
N MET A 716 23.13 9.45 6.33
CA MET A 716 23.23 9.30 4.88
C MET A 716 23.56 10.61 4.17
N GLU A 717 23.00 11.74 4.62
CA GLU A 717 23.30 13.07 4.07
C GLU A 717 24.74 13.52 4.38
N GLU A 718 25.29 13.08 5.51
CA GLU A 718 26.67 13.33 5.92
C GLU A 718 27.69 12.35 5.30
N GLY A 719 27.26 11.41 4.45
CA GLY A 719 28.15 10.38 3.85
C GLY A 719 28.62 9.31 4.86
N GLY A 720 28.01 9.28 6.05
CA GLY A 720 28.29 8.29 7.08
C GLY A 720 27.61 6.95 6.78
N ALA A 721 28.28 5.84 7.13
CA ALA A 721 27.57 4.57 7.26
C ALA A 721 26.43 4.76 8.28
N VAL A 722 25.24 4.26 7.96
CA VAL A 722 24.11 4.20 8.91
C VAL A 722 24.48 3.22 10.02
N VAL A 723 25.27 3.69 10.97
CA VAL A 723 25.44 3.05 12.25
C VAL A 723 24.22 3.48 13.01
N TRP A 724 23.25 2.57 13.16
CA TRP A 724 22.16 2.78 14.11
C TRP A 724 22.83 3.10 15.44
N PRO A 725 22.76 4.35 15.93
CA PRO A 725 23.41 4.70 17.18
C PRO A 725 22.73 3.89 18.29
N ASN A 726 23.27 3.88 19.51
CA ASN A 726 22.77 3.18 20.71
C ASN A 726 21.25 3.33 21.04
N GLY A 727 20.44 3.98 20.20
CA GLY A 727 18.98 3.89 20.16
C GLY A 727 18.41 2.52 19.77
N GLU A 728 19.20 1.57 19.24
CA GLU A 728 18.76 0.16 19.13
C GLU A 728 18.30 -0.37 20.49
N ASP A 729 19.06 -0.09 21.56
CA ASP A 729 18.68 -0.48 22.92
C ASP A 729 17.33 0.12 23.33
N GLY A 730 17.05 1.37 22.93
CA GLY A 730 15.79 2.05 23.24
C GLY A 730 14.59 1.47 22.51
N ILE A 731 14.73 1.24 21.20
CA ILE A 731 13.69 0.63 20.36
C ILE A 731 13.43 -0.81 20.80
N MET A 732 14.50 -1.60 21.00
CA MET A 732 14.39 -2.99 21.45
C MET A 732 13.78 -3.11 22.84
N GLU A 733 14.17 -2.23 23.77
CA GLU A 733 13.57 -2.22 25.10
C GLU A 733 12.09 -1.79 25.07
N SER A 734 11.73 -0.83 24.21
CA SER A 734 10.33 -0.47 23.99
C SER A 734 9.52 -1.63 23.36
N ALA A 735 10.08 -2.31 22.35
CA ALA A 735 9.49 -3.50 21.75
C ALA A 735 9.34 -4.64 22.78
N ARG A 736 10.32 -4.81 23.67
CA ARG A 736 10.25 -5.77 24.79
C ARG A 736 9.12 -5.43 25.76
N ARG A 737 8.93 -4.15 26.11
CA ARG A 737 7.81 -3.70 26.94
C ARG A 737 6.46 -3.96 26.27
N LEU A 738 6.35 -3.72 24.96
CA LEU A 738 5.15 -4.07 24.18
C LEU A 738 4.89 -5.58 24.21
N ALA A 739 5.91 -6.42 23.97
CA ALA A 739 5.79 -7.88 24.02
C ALA A 739 5.32 -8.39 25.40
N ILE A 740 5.79 -7.76 26.48
CA ILE A 740 5.32 -8.05 27.84
C ILE A 740 3.85 -7.69 28.01
N LEU A 741 3.42 -6.52 27.53
CA LEU A 741 2.02 -6.08 27.61
C LEU A 741 1.09 -6.96 26.77
N ASP A 742 1.51 -7.36 25.57
CA ASP A 742 0.81 -8.32 24.70
C ASP A 742 0.65 -9.66 25.44
N THR A 743 1.72 -10.16 26.07
CA THR A 743 1.66 -11.38 26.88
C THR A 743 0.69 -11.26 28.05
N GLN A 744 0.71 -10.14 28.78
CA GLN A 744 -0.22 -9.90 29.89
C GLN A 744 -1.69 -9.83 29.43
N LEU A 745 -1.97 -9.23 28.27
CA LEU A 745 -3.31 -9.21 27.68
C LEU A 745 -3.76 -10.61 27.26
N ARG A 746 -2.88 -11.42 26.64
CA ARG A 746 -3.17 -12.82 26.31
C ARG A 746 -3.50 -13.64 27.55
N GLU A 747 -2.68 -13.53 28.60
CA GLU A 747 -2.90 -14.21 29.88
C GLU A 747 -4.20 -13.76 30.57
N LEU A 748 -4.50 -12.47 30.54
CA LEU A 748 -5.75 -11.92 31.06
C LEU A 748 -6.95 -12.51 30.29
N ASN A 749 -6.87 -12.58 28.97
CA ASN A 749 -7.93 -13.14 28.13
C ASN A 749 -8.11 -14.64 28.39
N ARG A 750 -7.03 -15.43 28.39
CA ARG A 750 -7.06 -16.88 28.65
C ARG A 750 -7.62 -17.20 30.04
N SER A 751 -7.13 -16.53 31.08
CA SER A 751 -7.61 -16.75 32.45
C SER A 751 -9.08 -16.36 32.65
N SER A 752 -9.55 -15.33 31.95
CA SER A 752 -10.96 -14.92 31.96
C SER A 752 -11.86 -15.93 31.24
N LEU A 753 -11.39 -16.50 30.12
CA LEU A 753 -12.09 -17.59 29.43
C LEU A 753 -12.20 -18.85 30.30
N ASP A 754 -11.11 -19.25 30.96
CA ASP A 754 -11.12 -20.39 31.88
C ASP A 754 -12.11 -20.17 33.04
N HIS A 755 -12.23 -18.93 33.50
CA HIS A 755 -13.22 -18.56 34.52
C HIS A 755 -14.67 -18.67 33.98
N PHE A 756 -14.92 -18.27 32.73
CA PHE A 756 -16.23 -18.44 32.09
C PHE A 756 -16.57 -19.91 31.89
N ASP A 757 -15.60 -20.74 31.51
CA ASP A 757 -15.81 -22.18 31.34
C ASP A 757 -16.30 -22.87 32.62
N GLY A 758 -15.86 -22.40 33.79
CA GLY A 758 -16.33 -22.90 35.08
C GLY A 758 -17.65 -22.30 35.56
N SER A 759 -18.06 -21.17 34.99
CA SER A 759 -19.17 -20.35 35.49
C SER A 759 -20.43 -20.47 34.62
N LEU A 760 -20.27 -20.51 33.30
CA LEU A 760 -21.40 -20.56 32.36
C LEU A 760 -21.97 -21.97 32.23
N THR A 761 -23.18 -22.05 31.68
CA THR A 761 -23.68 -23.33 31.16
C THR A 761 -22.72 -23.88 30.10
N SER A 762 -22.69 -25.21 29.93
CA SER A 762 -21.81 -25.84 28.92
C SER A 762 -22.02 -25.27 27.52
N ASP A 763 -23.25 -24.91 27.16
CA ASP A 763 -23.56 -24.30 25.86
C ASP A 763 -23.05 -22.85 25.80
N GLY A 764 -23.28 -22.05 26.84
CA GLY A 764 -22.77 -20.68 26.94
C GLY A 764 -21.24 -20.61 26.87
N ALA A 765 -20.55 -21.45 27.62
CA ALA A 765 -19.09 -21.59 27.61
C ALA A 765 -18.55 -21.95 26.22
N ASN A 766 -19.13 -22.99 25.58
CA ASN A 766 -18.73 -23.40 24.23
C ASN A 766 -18.95 -22.30 23.19
N MET A 767 -20.09 -21.59 23.27
CA MET A 767 -20.36 -20.47 22.38
C MET A 767 -19.33 -19.36 22.55
N TYR A 768 -18.96 -19.05 23.79
CA TYR A 768 -18.04 -17.96 24.10
C TYR A 768 -16.62 -18.27 23.65
N ARG A 769 -16.15 -19.50 23.92
CA ARG A 769 -14.87 -19.99 23.42
C ARG A 769 -14.82 -19.97 21.90
N LEU A 770 -15.87 -20.42 21.22
CA LEU A 770 -15.93 -20.39 19.75
C LEU A 770 -15.89 -18.95 19.19
N ALA A 771 -16.55 -18.00 19.87
CA ALA A 771 -16.51 -16.59 19.47
C ALA A 771 -15.12 -15.98 19.67
N PHE A 772 -14.47 -16.30 20.80
CA PHE A 772 -13.09 -15.94 21.07
C PHE A 772 -12.13 -16.50 20.03
N ASP A 773 -12.18 -17.81 19.76
CA ASP A 773 -11.28 -18.46 18.82
C ASP A 773 -11.44 -17.89 17.40
N LYS A 774 -12.68 -17.53 17.00
CA LYS A 774 -12.93 -16.85 15.71
C LYS A 774 -12.29 -15.46 15.62
N ALA A 775 -12.28 -14.71 16.71
CA ALA A 775 -11.69 -13.38 16.76
C ALA A 775 -10.15 -13.45 16.86
N ALA A 776 -9.63 -14.33 17.73
CA ALA A 776 -8.20 -14.48 17.99
C ALA A 776 -7.45 -15.24 16.88
N PHE A 777 -8.11 -16.16 16.18
CA PHE A 777 -7.49 -17.05 15.18
C PHE A 777 -8.27 -17.09 13.86
N PRO A 778 -8.44 -15.96 13.16
CA PRO A 778 -9.20 -15.92 11.91
C PRO A 778 -8.62 -16.87 10.84
N ALA A 779 -7.30 -17.06 10.77
CA ALA A 779 -6.68 -17.99 9.81
C ALA A 779 -7.09 -19.47 10.04
N ALA A 780 -7.32 -19.85 11.30
CA ALA A 780 -7.77 -21.19 11.69
C ALA A 780 -9.29 -21.35 11.57
N MET A 781 -10.05 -20.31 11.90
CA MET A 781 -11.51 -20.40 12.06
C MET A 781 -12.31 -19.86 10.87
N HIS A 782 -11.74 -18.92 10.09
CA HIS A 782 -12.39 -18.35 8.91
C HIS A 782 -12.01 -19.16 7.68
N ASP A 783 -12.86 -20.13 7.36
CA ASP A 783 -12.79 -20.88 6.11
C ASP A 783 -13.94 -20.44 5.19
N PRO A 784 -13.66 -19.66 4.13
CA PRO A 784 -14.67 -19.28 3.15
C PRO A 784 -15.38 -20.49 2.53
N GLN A 785 -14.73 -21.66 2.50
CA GLN A 785 -15.24 -22.89 1.93
C GLN A 785 -15.97 -23.78 2.96
N SER A 786 -16.11 -23.34 4.21
CA SER A 786 -16.81 -24.11 5.25
C SER A 786 -18.23 -24.50 4.82
N VAL A 787 -18.54 -25.79 4.94
CA VAL A 787 -19.86 -26.36 4.61
C VAL A 787 -20.93 -25.96 5.63
N HIS A 788 -20.52 -25.41 6.78
CA HIS A 788 -21.43 -24.99 7.83
C HIS A 788 -22.50 -24.00 7.34
N ARG A 789 -22.12 -23.04 6.48
CA ARG A 789 -23.06 -22.07 5.87
C ARG A 789 -24.09 -22.77 4.98
N ILE A 790 -23.64 -23.77 4.20
CA ILE A 790 -24.48 -24.53 3.28
C ILE A 790 -25.46 -25.43 4.06
N LEU A 791 -24.99 -26.14 5.10
CA LEU A 791 -25.83 -26.95 5.96
C LEU A 791 -26.90 -26.11 6.68
N LYS A 792 -26.52 -24.94 7.20
CA LYS A 792 -27.47 -24.02 7.82
C LYS A 792 -28.53 -23.54 6.82
N LYS A 793 -28.12 -23.19 5.59
CA LYS A 793 -29.04 -22.81 4.52
C LYS A 793 -29.97 -23.99 4.14
N ALA A 794 -29.44 -25.21 4.06
CA ALA A 794 -30.21 -26.42 3.75
C ALA A 794 -31.30 -26.69 4.81
N MET A 795 -30.96 -26.56 6.09
CA MET A 795 -31.92 -26.70 7.20
C MET A 795 -33.00 -25.62 7.22
N ALA A 796 -32.76 -24.47 6.59
CA ALA A 796 -33.73 -23.37 6.50
C ALA A 796 -34.69 -23.48 5.30
N LEU A 797 -34.48 -24.43 4.38
CA LEU A 797 -35.34 -24.61 3.21
C LEU A 797 -36.47 -25.61 3.50
N ASP A 798 -37.71 -25.14 3.40
CA ASP A 798 -38.91 -25.97 3.61
C ASP A 798 -39.00 -27.15 2.63
N VAL A 799 -38.52 -26.96 1.40
CA VAL A 799 -38.50 -28.02 0.37
C VAL A 799 -37.58 -29.19 0.76
N LEU A 800 -36.67 -29.00 1.72
CA LEU A 800 -35.76 -30.03 2.23
C LEU A 800 -36.20 -30.65 3.55
N MET A 801 -37.41 -30.36 4.04
CA MET A 801 -37.91 -30.90 5.31
C MET A 801 -37.80 -32.42 5.40
N GLU A 802 -38.08 -33.15 4.31
CA GLU A 802 -37.96 -34.61 4.27
C GLU A 802 -36.52 -35.11 4.45
N HIS A 803 -35.53 -34.26 4.17
CA HIS A 803 -34.09 -34.55 4.28
C HIS A 803 -33.45 -33.99 5.57
N HIS A 804 -34.17 -33.20 6.38
CA HIS A 804 -33.60 -32.52 7.56
C HIS A 804 -32.88 -33.47 8.52
N GLN A 805 -33.41 -34.68 8.75
CA GLN A 805 -32.72 -35.67 9.59
C GLN A 805 -31.36 -36.06 9.02
N GLY A 806 -31.26 -36.33 7.71
CA GLY A 806 -29.99 -36.68 7.08
C GLY A 806 -29.02 -35.50 7.01
N ILE A 807 -29.54 -34.27 6.83
CA ILE A 807 -28.73 -33.04 6.85
C ILE A 807 -28.12 -32.85 8.25
N GLU A 808 -28.89 -33.11 9.30
CA GLU A 808 -28.43 -33.04 10.68
C GLU A 808 -27.38 -34.12 11.00
N GLU A 809 -27.55 -35.34 10.50
CA GLU A 809 -26.54 -36.40 10.61
C GLU A 809 -25.22 -36.00 9.93
N ILE A 810 -25.28 -35.41 8.73
CA ILE A 810 -24.09 -34.88 8.03
C ILE A 810 -23.46 -33.74 8.82
N ARG A 811 -24.27 -32.85 9.41
CA ARG A 811 -23.79 -31.74 10.24
C ARG A 811 -23.00 -32.25 11.44
N LEU A 812 -23.54 -33.23 12.17
CA LEU A 812 -22.87 -33.82 13.34
C LEU A 812 -21.59 -34.56 12.96
N GLU A 813 -21.59 -35.32 11.85
CA GLU A 813 -20.41 -36.02 11.35
C GLU A 813 -19.29 -35.04 10.91
N TYR A 814 -19.66 -33.90 10.32
CA TYR A 814 -18.72 -32.89 9.85
C TYR A 814 -18.20 -32.00 10.98
N GLN A 815 -19.06 -31.56 11.90
CA GLN A 815 -18.75 -30.51 12.86
C GLN A 815 -17.64 -30.90 13.84
N ILE A 816 -17.65 -32.14 14.36
CA ILE A 816 -16.65 -32.57 15.36
C ILE A 816 -15.25 -32.64 14.73
N PRO A 817 -15.00 -33.38 13.62
CA PRO A 817 -13.68 -33.41 13.00
C PRO A 817 -13.22 -32.05 12.50
N TYR A 818 -14.13 -31.21 11.99
CA TYR A 818 -13.80 -29.87 11.53
C TYR A 818 -13.29 -29.00 12.69
N GLN A 819 -13.97 -29.04 13.84
CA GLN A 819 -13.53 -28.33 15.03
C GLN A 819 -12.19 -28.87 15.54
N GLU A 820 -11.99 -30.20 15.56
CA GLU A 820 -10.70 -30.80 15.96
C GLU A 820 -9.53 -30.33 15.09
N VAL A 821 -9.74 -30.16 13.77
CA VAL A 821 -8.71 -29.60 12.87
C VAL A 821 -8.44 -28.14 13.22
N CYS A 822 -9.48 -27.34 13.44
CA CYS A 822 -9.32 -25.93 13.83
C CYS A 822 -8.59 -25.80 15.18
N ASP A 823 -8.92 -26.63 16.16
CA ASP A 823 -8.29 -26.65 17.47
C ASP A 823 -6.80 -27.02 17.38
N ARG A 824 -6.43 -27.95 16.49
CA ARG A 824 -5.00 -28.25 16.21
C ARG A 824 -4.28 -27.05 15.60
N MET A 825 -4.90 -26.37 14.64
CA MET A 825 -4.32 -25.16 14.04
C MET A 825 -4.11 -24.07 15.10
N ILE A 826 -5.12 -23.81 15.93
CA ILE A 826 -5.05 -22.87 17.05
C ILE A 826 -3.93 -23.24 18.01
N ALA A 827 -3.82 -24.53 18.39
CA ALA A 827 -2.77 -24.99 19.29
C ALA A 827 -1.35 -24.76 18.73
N ARG A 828 -1.15 -24.98 17.42
CA ARG A 828 0.14 -24.69 16.77
C ARG A 828 0.45 -23.20 16.72
N MET A 829 -0.54 -22.38 16.34
CA MET A 829 -0.40 -20.91 16.33
C MET A 829 -0.08 -20.38 17.73
N ARG A 830 -0.79 -20.87 18.76
CA ARG A 830 -0.49 -20.53 20.17
C ARG A 830 0.92 -20.94 20.58
N SER A 831 1.35 -22.15 20.23
CA SER A 831 2.70 -22.63 20.54
C SER A 831 3.78 -21.72 19.94
N PHE A 832 3.60 -21.28 18.69
CA PHE A 832 4.51 -20.32 18.06
C PHE A 832 4.53 -18.98 18.80
N THR A 833 3.35 -18.43 19.05
CA THR A 833 3.16 -17.12 19.68
C THR A 833 3.70 -17.12 21.13
N ASP A 834 3.58 -18.23 21.86
CA ASP A 834 4.08 -18.36 23.22
C ASP A 834 5.61 -18.55 23.25
N GLU A 835 6.21 -19.11 22.19
CA GLU A 835 7.67 -19.30 22.06
C GLU A 835 8.38 -18.03 21.57
N PHE A 836 7.80 -17.29 20.62
CA PHE A 836 8.51 -16.22 19.90
C PHE A 836 7.99 -14.79 20.15
N ASP A 837 6.73 -14.59 20.56
CA ASP A 837 6.21 -13.24 20.83
C ASP A 837 6.46 -12.79 22.28
N GLY A 838 7.22 -13.57 23.05
CA GLY A 838 7.69 -13.20 24.38
C GLY A 838 8.88 -12.24 24.32
N PRO A 839 9.21 -11.57 25.45
CA PRO A 839 10.39 -10.70 25.54
C PRO A 839 11.72 -11.44 25.26
N GLU A 840 11.75 -12.76 25.48
CA GLU A 840 12.89 -13.64 25.18
C GLU A 840 12.98 -14.01 23.68
N GLY A 841 11.84 -14.02 22.98
CA GLY A 841 11.77 -14.30 21.55
C GLY A 841 12.40 -13.19 20.70
N LEU A 842 12.33 -11.94 21.17
CA LEU A 842 13.04 -10.79 20.55
C LEU A 842 14.56 -10.93 20.59
N ASP A 843 15.10 -11.69 21.55
CA ASP A 843 16.54 -11.97 21.66
C ASP A 843 16.97 -13.18 20.80
N SER A 844 16.02 -13.96 20.29
CA SER A 844 16.29 -15.10 19.39
C SER A 844 16.78 -14.60 18.03
N MET A 845 17.72 -15.33 17.42
CA MET A 845 18.20 -14.97 16.09
C MET A 845 17.05 -15.08 15.07
N ALA A 846 16.90 -14.09 14.19
CA ALA A 846 15.88 -14.10 13.13
C ALA A 846 15.83 -15.42 12.33
N ALA A 847 16.97 -16.10 12.16
CA ALA A 847 17.07 -17.40 11.50
C ALA A 847 16.39 -18.56 12.25
N GLU A 848 16.27 -18.50 13.57
CA GLU A 848 15.58 -19.53 14.38
C GLU A 848 14.06 -19.32 14.32
N ILE A 849 13.62 -18.07 14.46
CA ILE A 849 12.21 -17.67 14.27
C ILE A 849 11.74 -18.13 12.88
N TRP A 850 12.52 -17.82 11.85
CA TRP A 850 12.23 -18.22 10.47
C TRP A 850 12.05 -19.73 10.30
N LYS A 851 12.95 -20.54 10.87
CA LYS A 851 12.87 -22.01 10.78
C LYS A 851 11.65 -22.56 11.52
N ALA A 852 11.32 -22.00 12.67
CA ALA A 852 10.16 -22.40 13.44
C ALA A 852 8.85 -22.04 12.70
N GLU A 853 8.81 -20.85 12.09
CA GLU A 853 7.71 -20.40 11.25
C GLU A 853 7.49 -21.35 10.07
N GLU A 854 8.55 -21.67 9.30
CA GLU A 854 8.46 -22.58 8.16
C GLU A 854 7.93 -23.96 8.58
N ALA A 855 8.40 -24.47 9.72
CA ALA A 855 7.94 -25.74 10.27
C ALA A 855 6.45 -25.72 10.67
N ILE A 856 5.97 -24.61 11.23
CA ILE A 856 4.57 -24.46 11.66
C ILE A 856 3.66 -24.22 10.46
N GLU A 857 4.06 -23.41 9.49
CA GLU A 857 3.27 -23.17 8.29
C GLU A 857 3.13 -24.44 7.44
N PHE A 858 4.18 -25.27 7.35
CA PHE A 858 4.08 -26.61 6.75
C PHE A 858 2.97 -27.45 7.40
N GLN A 859 2.92 -27.43 8.74
CA GLN A 859 1.91 -28.15 9.51
C GLN A 859 0.50 -27.56 9.35
N LEU A 860 0.36 -26.23 9.41
CA LEU A 860 -0.90 -25.53 9.19
C LEU A 860 -1.44 -25.80 7.78
N ARG A 861 -0.58 -25.84 6.76
CA ARG A 861 -0.98 -26.19 5.39
C ARG A 861 -1.54 -27.61 5.31
N SER A 862 -0.95 -28.57 6.03
CA SER A 862 -1.49 -29.93 6.14
C SER A 862 -2.87 -29.94 6.81
N ASP A 863 -3.04 -29.20 7.91
CA ASP A 863 -4.33 -29.11 8.61
C ASP A 863 -5.39 -28.39 7.74
N ARG A 864 -5.03 -27.34 6.98
CA ARG A 864 -5.92 -26.66 6.01
C ARG A 864 -6.38 -27.61 4.90
N LEU A 865 -5.49 -28.48 4.40
CA LEU A 865 -5.84 -29.50 3.41
C LEU A 865 -6.83 -30.52 3.98
N GLU A 866 -6.62 -30.98 5.21
CA GLU A 866 -7.56 -31.87 5.91
C GLU A 866 -8.93 -31.20 6.11
N ARG A 867 -8.95 -29.93 6.53
CA ARG A 867 -10.16 -29.10 6.64
C ARG A 867 -10.91 -29.01 5.30
N GLY A 868 -10.20 -28.77 4.21
CA GLY A 868 -10.74 -28.78 2.85
C GLY A 868 -11.36 -30.14 2.47
N ASN A 869 -10.67 -31.24 2.77
CA ASN A 869 -11.18 -32.59 2.52
C ASN A 869 -12.47 -32.90 3.31
N LEU A 870 -12.59 -32.40 4.54
CA LEU A 870 -13.82 -32.49 5.34
C LEU A 870 -14.96 -31.71 4.69
N ASN A 871 -14.68 -30.50 4.19
CA ASN A 871 -15.66 -29.71 3.44
C ASN A 871 -16.15 -30.50 2.21
N ASP A 872 -15.25 -30.99 1.38
CA ASP A 872 -15.64 -31.70 0.14
C ASP A 872 -16.41 -32.99 0.42
N ARG A 873 -16.06 -33.72 1.48
CA ARG A 873 -16.81 -34.90 1.90
C ARG A 873 -18.23 -34.54 2.34
N ALA A 874 -18.40 -33.50 3.13
CA ALA A 874 -19.71 -33.07 3.61
C ALA A 874 -20.58 -32.51 2.47
N ARG A 875 -20.00 -31.73 1.54
CA ARG A 875 -20.71 -31.26 0.32
C ARG A 875 -21.22 -32.41 -0.52
N ARG A 876 -20.38 -33.42 -0.79
CA ARG A 876 -20.78 -34.61 -1.55
C ARG A 876 -21.88 -35.40 -0.83
N LYS A 877 -21.76 -35.63 0.48
CA LYS A 877 -22.84 -36.30 1.23
C LYS A 877 -24.15 -35.53 1.16
N LEU A 878 -24.09 -34.21 1.28
CA LEU A 878 -25.27 -33.34 1.21
C LEU A 878 -25.91 -33.39 -0.17
N ALA A 879 -25.14 -33.24 -1.24
CA ALA A 879 -25.65 -33.29 -2.61
C ALA A 879 -26.20 -34.68 -2.99
N LEU A 880 -25.60 -35.79 -2.50
CA LEU A 880 -26.19 -37.13 -2.66
C LEU A 880 -27.54 -37.24 -1.96
N LEU A 881 -27.66 -36.67 -0.76
CA LEU A 881 -28.85 -36.78 0.08
C LEU A 881 -30.05 -36.05 -0.52
N ILE A 882 -29.84 -34.83 -1.01
CA ILE A 882 -30.94 -33.94 -1.46
C ILE A 882 -31.22 -34.05 -2.97
N GLY A 883 -30.33 -34.70 -3.72
CA GLY A 883 -30.43 -34.85 -5.17
C GLY A 883 -29.99 -33.61 -5.96
N PRO A 884 -29.86 -33.74 -7.29
CA PRO A 884 -29.32 -32.69 -8.16
C PRO A 884 -30.18 -31.43 -8.20
N GLU A 885 -31.52 -31.58 -8.25
CA GLU A 885 -32.46 -30.45 -8.32
C GLU A 885 -32.29 -29.50 -7.12
N HIS A 886 -32.13 -30.05 -5.92
CA HIS A 886 -31.94 -29.25 -4.71
C HIS A 886 -30.50 -28.82 -4.48
N SER A 887 -29.52 -29.55 -5.02
CA SER A 887 -28.10 -29.19 -4.93
C SER A 887 -27.83 -27.83 -5.58
N MET A 888 -28.45 -27.56 -6.73
CA MET A 888 -28.37 -26.26 -7.40
C MET A 888 -28.89 -25.10 -6.54
N LEU A 889 -29.97 -25.29 -5.77
CA LEU A 889 -30.51 -24.24 -4.86
C LEU A 889 -29.51 -23.84 -3.76
N LEU A 890 -28.63 -24.77 -3.39
CA LEU A 890 -27.59 -24.56 -2.39
C LEU A 890 -26.25 -24.13 -3.00
N GLY A 891 -26.12 -24.06 -4.32
CA GLY A 891 -24.85 -23.81 -5.01
C GLY A 891 -23.86 -24.97 -4.84
N LEU A 892 -24.36 -26.19 -4.63
CA LEU A 892 -23.56 -27.40 -4.62
C LEU A 892 -23.42 -27.93 -6.05
N LYS A 893 -22.22 -28.37 -6.41
CA LYS A 893 -22.01 -29.18 -7.62
C LYS A 893 -22.84 -30.46 -7.53
N SER A 894 -23.46 -30.85 -8.64
CA SER A 894 -24.18 -32.11 -8.75
C SER A 894 -23.21 -33.30 -8.67
N LEU A 895 -23.74 -34.48 -8.33
CA LEU A 895 -22.99 -35.73 -8.12
C LEU A 895 -23.32 -36.82 -9.15
N SER A 896 -24.28 -36.55 -10.05
CA SER A 896 -24.35 -37.29 -11.31
C SER A 896 -23.19 -36.91 -12.23
N ASP A 897 -22.55 -35.79 -11.93
CA ASP A 897 -21.19 -35.41 -12.26
C ASP A 897 -20.20 -36.26 -11.43
#